data_AF-A0A6I7NM48-F1
#
_entry.id   AF-A0A6I7NM48-F1
#
_cell.length_a   1.000
_cell.length_b   1.000
_cell.length_c   1.000
_cell.angle_alpha   90.00
_cell.angle_beta   90.00
_cell.angle_gamma   90.00
#
_symmetry.space_group_name_H-M   'P 1'
#
loop_
_entity.id
_entity.type
_entity.pdbx_description
1 polymer ?
#
loop_
_entity_poly.entity_id
_entity_poly.type
_entity_poly.pdbx_seq_one_letter_code
_entity_poly.pdbx_strand_id
1 'polypeptide(L)'
;MVRDKQAYTPMMQQYLTVKEAHPDAIVFFRLGDFYEMFFEDALLASRELEIQLTARDAGAKDRVPMCGVPYHAVEGYLKRLIDKGYKVAICEQTEQPGKDTKLVKRDVVRIVTPGTHIDDDGAAEFYLAAVGITEYFYSLATLNIATGDLTAMKIDRDQTALVNELAVLPIREIIVGHGLELPYLEAYAKHEGITLSVQRDTDLDQVFSHLHDALPTPYEEKAVKRLLAYVFRTQKRVLLHIKPARHVEATATLKMDINTLRSLELTRTLRQNHENGSLFWFINKTKTAMGARLLKRQLLKPLLNKDILTMRHDFVETVLDDFITADNLREALKGVYDLERIVGRVAYGNTHARDLVQLRKSLSGLPVIKEGLSALNNVHAKRLNQRIDPLETLHDTLEKALLDDAPMTLREGNMFKAGYDAALDELKEVHLNVTTFLEQFEAEERARTGIKKLKIGYNRVFGYYIEIPRGQVDQIQEAFGYTRKQTLANAERYVNDLLKEKEAIILSSEEKSIQLEYELFLTLRDQVRTFIARIQGNAETVAELDMLLAFAALADKGGYVRPHFHDEAIIDVRGSKHPVVASVLDQPFMPNDIVMDDKTSIHVLTGPNMSGKSTYMRQLAITAILAQMGSFVPADSAKLPIFDQLFTRIGASDDLIGGKSTFMVEMLDANHAIQHATKQSLILFDEIGRGTATYDGLAIAQAIIEYIHEKVGCKTLFSTHYHELTDLEAQLEAVRNIHVAAEEHDGQIVFLHQVRPGKADKSYGINVASLAELPKAVIRRASQILQRLEQQNHQPPHNLFSMAVMDPPEETQSQHHQALIEALASLDVDTLTPLEALNRLYSYHRQAKRRD
;
A
#
# COMPACT_ATOMS: atom_id res chain seq x y z
N MET A 1 -28.73 6.06 24.43
CA MET A 1 -29.90 6.51 25.22
C MET A 1 -31.03 6.79 24.26
N VAL A 2 -32.18 6.14 24.42
CA VAL A 2 -33.38 6.46 23.63
C VAL A 2 -33.93 7.77 24.18
N ARG A 3 -33.82 8.85 23.40
CA ARG A 3 -34.36 10.18 23.76
C ARG A 3 -35.83 10.20 23.37
N ASP A 4 -36.68 10.82 24.20
CA ASP A 4 -38.06 11.10 23.79
C ASP A 4 -38.05 12.12 22.65
N LYS A 5 -38.29 11.65 21.42
CA LYS A 5 -38.29 12.49 20.21
C LYS A 5 -39.38 13.56 20.26
N GLN A 6 -40.52 13.29 20.91
CA GLN A 6 -41.66 14.22 20.90
C GLN A 6 -41.39 15.51 21.66
N ALA A 7 -40.38 15.52 22.55
CA ALA A 7 -39.93 16.69 23.28
C ALA A 7 -39.11 17.69 22.43
N TYR A 8 -38.77 17.36 21.19
CA TYR A 8 -37.94 18.20 20.31
C TYR A 8 -38.71 18.72 19.10
N THR A 9 -38.21 19.80 18.50
CA THR A 9 -38.73 20.36 17.24
C THR A 9 -38.80 19.30 16.11
N PRO A 10 -39.71 19.44 15.13
CA PRO A 10 -39.84 18.49 14.03
C PRO A 10 -38.54 18.21 13.26
N MET A 11 -37.67 19.22 13.11
CA MET A 11 -36.36 19.07 12.46
C MET A 11 -35.41 18.19 13.30
N MET A 12 -35.39 18.36 14.61
CA MET A 12 -34.61 17.50 15.51
C MET A 12 -35.16 16.06 15.57
N GLN A 13 -36.48 15.88 15.47
CA GLN A 13 -37.08 14.55 15.35
C GLN A 13 -36.59 13.81 14.11
N GLN A 14 -36.49 14.52 12.98
CA GLN A 14 -35.91 13.99 11.74
C GLN A 14 -34.44 13.62 11.93
N TYR A 15 -33.63 14.50 12.52
CA TYR A 15 -32.22 14.20 12.84
C TYR A 15 -32.06 12.96 13.74
N LEU A 16 -32.80 12.89 14.86
CA LEU A 16 -32.73 11.76 15.79
C LEU A 16 -33.14 10.45 15.12
N THR A 17 -34.11 10.48 14.21
CA THR A 17 -34.52 9.30 13.43
C THR A 17 -33.43 8.84 12.48
N VAL A 18 -32.76 9.77 11.80
CA VAL A 18 -31.59 9.45 10.97
C VAL A 18 -30.45 8.88 11.81
N LYS A 19 -30.16 9.48 12.98
CA LYS A 19 -29.09 9.02 13.87
C LYS A 19 -29.36 7.64 14.47
N GLU A 20 -30.61 7.32 14.82
CA GLU A 20 -30.99 5.99 15.29
C GLU A 20 -30.80 4.91 14.22
N ALA A 21 -31.01 5.25 12.95
CA ALA A 21 -30.74 4.33 11.83
C ALA A 21 -29.24 4.15 11.56
N HIS A 22 -28.39 5.09 12.01
CA HIS A 22 -26.94 5.12 11.77
C HIS A 22 -26.15 5.40 13.07
N PRO A 23 -26.23 4.52 14.08
CA PRO A 23 -25.67 4.78 15.40
C PRO A 23 -24.13 4.86 15.41
N ASP A 24 -23.47 4.18 14.47
CA ASP A 24 -22.01 4.09 14.34
C ASP A 24 -21.40 5.15 13.40
N ALA A 25 -22.20 6.07 12.85
CA ALA A 25 -21.74 7.12 11.94
C ALA A 25 -22.08 8.52 12.47
N ILE A 26 -21.19 9.48 12.22
CA ILE A 26 -21.45 10.91 12.42
C ILE A 26 -22.42 11.38 11.34
N VAL A 27 -23.53 12.01 11.72
CA VAL A 27 -24.54 12.47 10.75
C VAL A 27 -24.24 13.90 10.32
N PHE A 28 -23.87 14.07 9.05
CA PHE A 28 -23.81 15.37 8.39
C PHE A 28 -25.19 15.72 7.85
N PHE A 29 -25.91 16.56 8.59
CA PHE A 29 -27.31 16.88 8.31
C PHE A 29 -27.44 18.19 7.53
N ARG A 30 -27.90 18.12 6.27
CA ARG A 30 -27.97 19.28 5.37
C ARG A 30 -29.02 20.31 5.82
N LEU A 31 -28.56 21.51 6.17
CA LEU A 31 -29.40 22.66 6.54
C LEU A 31 -28.93 23.91 5.78
N GLY A 32 -29.67 24.28 4.73
CA GLY A 32 -29.31 25.41 3.88
C GLY A 32 -27.94 25.18 3.24
N ASP A 33 -26.98 26.06 3.48
CA ASP A 33 -25.60 25.97 2.97
C ASP A 33 -24.61 25.29 3.92
N PHE A 34 -25.09 24.60 4.96
CA PHE A 34 -24.23 23.88 5.90
C PHE A 34 -24.60 22.41 6.02
N TYR A 35 -23.63 21.58 6.40
CA TYR A 35 -23.91 20.34 7.11
C TYR A 35 -23.73 20.60 8.59
N GLU A 36 -24.79 20.39 9.36
CA GLU A 36 -24.76 20.53 10.81
C GLU A 36 -24.76 19.15 11.48
N MET A 37 -24.10 19.08 12.63
CA MET A 37 -24.06 17.91 13.52
C MET A 37 -24.60 18.34 14.88
N PHE A 38 -25.29 17.43 15.58
CA PHE A 38 -25.95 17.72 16.86
C PHE A 38 -25.59 16.71 17.95
N PHE A 39 -25.76 17.12 19.21
CA PHE A 39 -25.53 16.28 20.40
C PHE A 39 -24.11 15.69 20.44
N GLU A 40 -23.97 14.37 20.64
CA GLU A 40 -22.67 13.68 20.71
C GLU A 40 -21.85 13.83 19.43
N ASP A 41 -22.51 13.83 18.27
CA ASP A 41 -21.84 14.02 16.98
C ASP A 41 -21.23 15.42 16.90
N ALA A 42 -21.89 16.44 17.45
CA ALA A 42 -21.35 17.80 17.49
C ALA A 42 -20.12 17.91 18.40
N LEU A 43 -20.16 17.29 19.57
CA LEU A 43 -19.04 17.29 20.52
C LEU A 43 -17.82 16.57 19.92
N LEU A 44 -18.05 15.42 19.29
CA LEU A 44 -17.02 14.64 18.63
C LEU A 44 -16.44 15.41 17.44
N ALA A 45 -17.29 15.86 16.51
CA ALA A 45 -16.84 16.56 15.31
C ALA A 45 -16.12 17.87 15.65
N SER A 46 -16.60 18.65 16.62
CA SER A 46 -15.92 19.88 17.05
C SER A 46 -14.50 19.61 17.54
N ARG A 47 -14.29 18.56 18.35
CA ARG A 47 -12.96 18.18 18.82
C ARG A 47 -12.07 17.66 17.70
N GLU A 48 -12.59 16.77 16.85
CA GLU A 48 -11.77 16.11 15.84
C GLU A 48 -11.45 17.01 14.63
N LEU A 49 -12.36 17.91 14.28
CA LEU A 49 -12.22 18.87 13.18
C LEU A 49 -11.70 20.24 13.62
N GLU A 50 -11.60 20.48 14.93
CA GLU A 50 -11.20 21.78 15.50
C GLU A 50 -12.10 22.93 15.01
N ILE A 51 -13.41 22.66 14.95
CA ILE A 51 -14.43 23.64 14.54
C ILE A 51 -15.22 24.12 15.76
N GLN A 52 -15.76 25.35 15.67
CA GLN A 52 -16.46 26.00 16.77
C GLN A 52 -17.68 25.18 17.24
N LEU A 53 -17.69 24.79 18.51
CA LEU A 53 -18.88 24.26 19.17
C LEU A 53 -19.81 25.42 19.57
N THR A 54 -21.08 25.28 19.26
CA THR A 54 -22.15 26.20 19.59
C THR A 54 -23.35 25.41 20.15
N ALA A 55 -24.48 26.06 20.36
CA ALA A 55 -25.69 25.39 20.78
C ALA A 55 -26.92 25.95 20.05
N ARG A 56 -27.92 25.11 19.78
CA ARG A 56 -29.16 25.46 19.10
C ARG A 56 -30.35 25.28 20.04
N ASP A 57 -31.31 26.18 19.95
CA ASP A 57 -32.61 25.96 20.58
C ASP A 57 -33.39 24.93 19.75
N ALA A 58 -33.83 23.87 20.44
CA ALA A 58 -34.37 22.66 19.85
C ALA A 58 -35.78 22.33 20.37
N GLY A 59 -36.41 23.25 21.11
CA GLY A 59 -37.75 23.06 21.71
C GLY A 59 -37.76 22.32 23.05
N ALA A 60 -36.60 21.85 23.53
CA ALA A 60 -36.43 21.25 24.86
C ALA A 60 -35.88 22.28 25.87
N LYS A 61 -35.88 21.93 27.16
CA LYS A 61 -35.44 22.82 28.26
C LYS A 61 -33.96 23.24 28.15
N ASP A 62 -33.11 22.35 27.63
CA ASP A 62 -31.68 22.59 27.43
C ASP A 62 -31.36 22.78 25.94
N ARG A 63 -30.43 23.69 25.64
CA ARG A 63 -29.94 23.90 24.28
C ARG A 63 -29.12 22.70 23.81
N VAL A 64 -29.29 22.32 22.55
CA VAL A 64 -28.61 21.15 21.95
C VAL A 64 -27.23 21.58 21.42
N PRO A 65 -26.14 20.88 21.78
CA PRO A 65 -24.82 21.12 21.20
C PRO A 65 -24.84 20.99 19.67
N MET A 66 -24.19 21.92 18.97
CA MET A 66 -24.18 22.02 17.51
C MET A 66 -22.82 22.48 17.00
N CYS A 67 -22.36 21.88 15.90
CA CYS A 67 -21.31 22.44 15.06
C CYS A 67 -21.70 22.24 13.59
N GLY A 68 -21.00 22.89 12.66
CA GLY A 68 -21.32 22.80 11.24
C GLY A 68 -20.15 23.14 10.34
N VAL A 69 -20.19 22.62 9.12
CA VAL A 69 -19.21 22.89 8.06
C VAL A 69 -19.93 23.37 6.79
N PRO A 70 -19.35 24.33 6.03
CA PRO A 70 -19.92 24.76 4.76
C PRO A 70 -19.92 23.60 3.76
N TYR A 71 -21.02 23.41 3.05
CA TYR A 71 -21.15 22.23 2.19
C TYR A 71 -20.20 22.20 0.99
N HIS A 72 -19.86 23.37 0.46
CA HIS A 72 -18.89 23.50 -0.62
C HIS A 72 -17.48 23.06 -0.21
N ALA A 73 -17.19 23.04 1.10
CA ALA A 73 -15.89 22.68 1.65
C ALA A 73 -15.93 21.31 2.36
N VAL A 74 -17.02 20.56 2.23
CA VAL A 74 -17.27 19.34 3.02
C VAL A 74 -16.21 18.27 2.84
N GLU A 75 -15.67 18.11 1.62
CA GLU A 75 -14.74 17.02 1.29
C GLU A 75 -13.46 17.06 2.14
N GLY A 76 -12.91 18.25 2.43
CA GLY A 76 -11.74 18.38 3.30
C GLY A 76 -12.01 17.98 4.76
N TYR A 77 -13.20 18.30 5.28
CA TYR A 77 -13.61 17.89 6.63
C TYR A 77 -13.92 16.41 6.70
N LEU A 78 -14.55 15.87 5.66
CA LEU A 78 -14.85 14.46 5.51
C LEU A 78 -13.54 13.65 5.57
N LYS A 79 -12.55 13.98 4.72
CA LYS A 79 -11.24 13.33 4.69
C LYS A 79 -10.60 13.22 6.08
N ARG A 80 -10.59 14.32 6.86
CA ARG A 80 -10.04 14.34 8.22
C ARG A 80 -10.74 13.39 9.20
N LEU A 81 -12.07 13.25 9.11
CA LEU A 81 -12.81 12.29 9.94
C LEU A 81 -12.55 10.85 9.50
N ILE A 82 -12.53 10.61 8.19
CA ILE A 82 -12.28 9.30 7.60
C ILE A 82 -10.86 8.80 7.95
N ASP A 83 -9.84 9.66 7.85
CA ASP A 83 -8.45 9.31 8.21
C ASP A 83 -8.29 8.94 9.69
N LYS A 84 -9.19 9.42 10.56
CA LYS A 84 -9.26 9.05 11.98
C LYS A 84 -10.11 7.79 12.25
N GLY A 85 -10.63 7.14 11.21
CA GLY A 85 -11.40 5.90 11.31
C GLY A 85 -12.91 6.09 11.55
N TYR A 86 -13.43 7.32 11.49
CA TYR A 86 -14.86 7.58 11.67
C TYR A 86 -15.65 7.30 10.39
N LYS A 87 -16.93 6.95 10.56
CA LYS A 87 -17.91 6.87 9.47
C LYS A 87 -18.76 8.13 9.46
N VAL A 88 -19.15 8.60 8.29
CA VAL A 88 -19.96 9.82 8.14
C VAL A 88 -21.15 9.55 7.22
N ALA A 89 -22.36 9.72 7.74
CA ALA A 89 -23.61 9.62 6.98
C ALA A 89 -23.97 11.01 6.42
N ILE A 90 -24.00 11.14 5.09
CA ILE A 90 -24.39 12.38 4.41
C ILE A 90 -25.90 12.38 4.20
N CYS A 91 -26.59 13.28 4.89
CA CYS A 91 -28.04 13.43 4.84
C CYS A 91 -28.39 14.68 4.05
N GLU A 92 -28.99 14.50 2.87
CA GLU A 92 -29.35 15.57 1.93
C GLU A 92 -30.83 15.91 1.98
N GLN A 93 -31.17 17.10 1.47
CA GLN A 93 -32.55 17.49 1.17
C GLN A 93 -33.02 16.78 -0.10
N THR A 94 -34.06 15.95 0.01
CA THR A 94 -34.58 15.16 -1.12
C THR A 94 -35.68 15.88 -1.91
N GLU A 95 -36.17 17.00 -1.40
CA GLU A 95 -37.17 17.85 -2.06
C GLU A 95 -36.74 19.33 -2.02
N GLN A 96 -37.13 20.11 -3.03
CA GLN A 96 -36.86 21.55 -3.03
C GLN A 96 -37.78 22.28 -2.03
N PRO A 97 -37.27 23.26 -1.28
CA PRO A 97 -38.10 24.08 -0.40
C PRO A 97 -39.05 24.95 -1.24
N GLY A 98 -40.35 24.61 -1.25
CA GLY A 98 -41.41 25.41 -1.86
C GLY A 98 -41.94 26.50 -0.92
N LYS A 99 -42.76 27.42 -1.46
CA LYS A 99 -43.37 28.53 -0.69
C LYS A 99 -44.21 28.07 0.52
N ASP A 100 -44.77 26.86 0.47
CA ASP A 100 -45.61 26.27 1.53
C ASP A 100 -44.93 25.12 2.31
N THR A 101 -43.67 24.79 2.00
CA THR A 101 -42.98 23.64 2.60
C THR A 101 -42.33 24.03 3.93
N LYS A 102 -43.03 23.80 5.06
CA LYS A 102 -42.51 24.09 6.42
C LYS A 102 -41.33 23.21 6.85
N LEU A 103 -41.26 21.97 6.36
CA LEU A 103 -40.17 21.03 6.67
C LEU A 103 -39.82 20.20 5.44
N VAL A 104 -38.59 20.35 4.97
CA VAL A 104 -38.04 19.62 3.83
C VAL A 104 -37.69 18.17 4.23
N LYS A 105 -38.09 17.19 3.43
CA LYS A 105 -37.67 15.79 3.56
C LYS A 105 -36.17 15.64 3.37
N ARG A 106 -35.58 14.77 4.20
CA ARG A 106 -34.15 14.50 4.20
C ARG A 106 -33.92 13.02 4.40
N ASP A 107 -33.00 12.49 3.62
CA ASP A 107 -32.58 11.10 3.70
C ASP A 107 -31.06 11.01 3.56
N VAL A 108 -30.48 9.95 4.12
CA VAL A 108 -29.06 9.64 3.93
C VAL A 108 -28.86 9.16 2.50
N VAL A 109 -28.04 9.87 1.72
CA VAL A 109 -27.75 9.55 0.31
C VAL A 109 -26.46 8.75 0.13
N ARG A 110 -25.54 8.82 1.10
CA ARG A 110 -24.33 7.98 1.17
C ARG A 110 -23.81 7.91 2.60
N ILE A 111 -23.13 6.82 2.92
CA ILE A 111 -22.31 6.67 4.12
C ILE A 111 -20.87 6.54 3.65
N VAL A 112 -20.05 7.50 4.04
CA VAL A 112 -18.62 7.52 3.74
C VAL A 112 -17.89 6.84 4.88
N THR A 113 -17.07 5.85 4.53
CA THR A 113 -16.30 5.05 5.48
C THR A 113 -14.82 5.05 5.07
N PRO A 114 -13.91 4.65 5.97
CA PRO A 114 -12.48 4.52 5.65
C PRO A 114 -12.17 3.61 4.46
N GLY A 115 -12.97 2.57 4.24
CA GLY A 115 -12.81 1.70 3.08
C GLY A 115 -13.51 2.19 1.81
N THR A 116 -14.52 3.07 1.91
CA THR A 116 -15.35 3.46 0.76
C THR A 116 -15.08 4.87 0.23
N HIS A 117 -14.24 5.65 0.90
CA HIS A 117 -13.84 6.97 0.42
C HIS A 117 -12.90 6.87 -0.79
N ILE A 118 -13.19 7.64 -1.83
CA ILE A 118 -12.32 7.80 -3.00
C ILE A 118 -11.67 9.18 -2.89
N ASP A 119 -10.35 9.21 -2.69
CA ASP A 119 -9.57 10.44 -2.62
C ASP A 119 -9.40 11.05 -4.03
N ASP A 120 -9.68 12.35 -4.17
CA ASP A 120 -9.58 13.06 -5.45
C ASP A 120 -8.12 13.23 -5.90
N ASP A 121 -7.17 13.29 -4.96
CA ASP A 121 -5.73 13.51 -5.24
C ASP A 121 -5.05 12.28 -5.87
N GLY A 122 -5.71 11.12 -5.88
CA GLY A 122 -5.21 9.93 -6.57
C GLY A 122 -3.89 9.35 -6.03
N ALA A 123 -3.40 9.77 -4.86
CA ALA A 123 -2.13 9.27 -4.33
C ALA A 123 -2.26 7.92 -3.61
N ALA A 124 -3.38 7.68 -2.92
CA ALA A 124 -3.53 6.50 -2.06
C ALA A 124 -4.44 5.43 -2.69
N GLU A 125 -4.04 4.16 -2.50
CA GLU A 125 -4.87 2.99 -2.76
C GLU A 125 -5.42 2.47 -1.44
N PHE A 126 -6.73 2.19 -1.41
CA PHE A 126 -7.38 1.60 -0.25
C PHE A 126 -8.22 0.41 -0.70
N TYR A 127 -8.27 -0.59 0.17
CA TYR A 127 -9.07 -1.80 -0.04
C TYR A 127 -10.02 -1.99 1.14
N LEU A 128 -11.19 -2.51 0.81
CA LEU A 128 -12.06 -3.18 1.77
C LEU A 128 -11.77 -4.67 1.74
N ALA A 129 -11.89 -5.32 2.89
CA ALA A 129 -11.81 -6.78 2.99
C ALA A 129 -13.06 -7.32 3.67
N ALA A 130 -13.61 -8.45 3.22
CA ALA A 130 -14.60 -9.20 3.97
C ALA A 130 -14.04 -10.57 4.35
N VAL A 131 -14.14 -10.90 5.64
CA VAL A 131 -13.63 -12.16 6.20
C VAL A 131 -14.79 -13.09 6.55
N GLY A 132 -14.72 -14.31 6.04
CA GLY A 132 -15.53 -15.46 6.42
C GLY A 132 -14.67 -16.51 7.12
N ILE A 133 -15.33 -17.35 7.92
CA ILE A 133 -14.69 -18.44 8.67
C ILE A 133 -15.47 -19.73 8.47
N THR A 134 -14.75 -20.85 8.48
CA THR A 134 -15.27 -22.20 8.61
C THR A 134 -14.44 -22.97 9.63
N GLU A 135 -14.78 -24.24 9.87
CA GLU A 135 -13.96 -25.13 10.69
C GLU A 135 -12.55 -25.33 10.10
N TYR A 136 -12.40 -25.32 8.77
CA TYR A 136 -11.18 -25.76 8.07
C TYR A 136 -10.40 -24.64 7.35
N PHE A 137 -11.00 -23.47 7.13
CA PHE A 137 -10.36 -22.38 6.39
C PHE A 137 -11.07 -21.04 6.61
N TYR A 138 -10.40 -19.95 6.22
CA TYR A 138 -11.00 -18.63 6.03
C TYR A 138 -11.34 -18.38 4.57
N SER A 139 -12.37 -17.55 4.34
CA SER A 139 -12.59 -16.93 3.04
C SER A 139 -12.33 -15.43 3.15
N LEU A 140 -11.52 -14.89 2.23
CA LEU A 140 -11.19 -13.48 2.16
C LEU A 140 -11.63 -12.93 0.82
N ALA A 141 -12.52 -11.94 0.83
CA ALA A 141 -12.84 -11.14 -0.34
C ALA A 141 -12.22 -9.74 -0.18
N THR A 142 -11.66 -9.17 -1.24
CA THR A 142 -11.13 -7.80 -1.21
C THR A 142 -11.66 -6.99 -2.39
N LEU A 143 -11.93 -5.71 -2.16
CA LEU A 143 -12.40 -4.77 -3.17
C LEU A 143 -11.60 -3.48 -3.09
N ASN A 144 -11.00 -3.07 -4.21
CA ASN A 144 -10.59 -1.68 -4.41
C ASN A 144 -11.76 -0.92 -5.02
N ILE A 145 -12.29 0.03 -4.26
CA ILE A 145 -13.53 0.70 -4.63
C ILE A 145 -13.36 1.69 -5.78
N ALA A 146 -12.15 2.23 -5.97
CA ALA A 146 -11.84 3.19 -7.01
C ALA A 146 -11.65 2.51 -8.37
N THR A 147 -11.04 1.31 -8.40
CA THR A 147 -10.78 0.58 -9.65
C THR A 147 -11.85 -0.47 -9.98
N GLY A 148 -12.61 -0.92 -8.98
CA GLY A 148 -13.58 -2.00 -9.10
C GLY A 148 -12.94 -3.39 -9.04
N ASP A 149 -11.65 -3.50 -8.73
CA ASP A 149 -10.94 -4.78 -8.61
C ASP A 149 -11.46 -5.57 -7.41
N LEU A 150 -12.18 -6.66 -7.71
CA LEU A 150 -12.77 -7.57 -6.74
C LEU A 150 -12.08 -8.93 -6.81
N THR A 151 -11.57 -9.41 -5.69
CA THR A 151 -10.94 -10.73 -5.60
C THR A 151 -11.49 -11.54 -4.44
N ALA A 152 -11.41 -12.86 -4.55
CA ALA A 152 -11.72 -13.77 -3.47
C ALA A 152 -10.63 -14.85 -3.37
N MET A 153 -10.35 -15.31 -2.17
CA MET A 153 -9.41 -16.38 -1.92
C MET A 153 -9.83 -17.23 -0.72
N LYS A 154 -9.41 -18.49 -0.77
CA LYS A 154 -9.41 -19.41 0.36
C LYS A 154 -8.05 -19.38 1.04
N ILE A 155 -8.05 -19.25 2.37
CA ILE A 155 -6.84 -19.23 3.21
C ILE A 155 -6.97 -20.35 4.24
N ASP A 156 -5.89 -21.09 4.49
CA ASP A 156 -5.86 -22.15 5.51
C ASP A 156 -6.31 -21.62 6.88
N ARG A 157 -6.77 -22.50 7.78
CA ARG A 157 -7.22 -22.13 9.13
C ARG A 157 -6.06 -21.79 10.07
N ASP A 158 -5.24 -20.85 9.63
CA ASP A 158 -4.13 -20.26 10.38
C ASP A 158 -4.33 -18.74 10.47
N GLN A 159 -4.29 -18.24 11.70
CA GLN A 159 -4.45 -16.81 12.00
C GLN A 159 -3.33 -15.99 11.35
N THR A 160 -2.11 -16.53 11.32
CA THR A 160 -0.93 -15.86 10.76
C THR A 160 -1.08 -15.70 9.25
N ALA A 161 -1.49 -16.76 8.55
CA ALA A 161 -1.79 -16.72 7.11
C ALA A 161 -2.84 -15.65 6.76
N LEU A 162 -3.94 -15.55 7.52
CA LEU A 162 -4.97 -14.52 7.29
C LEU A 162 -4.43 -13.10 7.50
N VAL A 163 -3.69 -12.87 8.58
CA VAL A 163 -3.11 -11.55 8.89
C VAL A 163 -2.08 -11.14 7.83
N ASN A 164 -1.26 -12.08 7.36
CA ASN A 164 -0.30 -11.82 6.28
C ASN A 164 -0.99 -11.36 5.00
N GLU A 165 -2.06 -12.03 4.57
CA GLU A 165 -2.82 -11.62 3.37
C GLU A 165 -3.48 -10.24 3.54
N LEU A 166 -3.96 -9.91 4.74
CA LEU A 166 -4.52 -8.59 5.05
C LEU A 166 -3.44 -7.50 5.10
N ALA A 167 -2.21 -7.82 5.54
CA ALA A 167 -1.13 -6.86 5.69
C ALA A 167 -0.43 -6.50 4.37
N VAL A 168 -0.51 -7.37 3.36
CA VAL A 168 0.07 -7.13 2.02
C VAL A 168 -0.66 -6.00 1.28
N LEU A 169 -1.96 -5.82 1.54
CA LEU A 169 -2.77 -4.78 0.92
C LEU A 169 -3.02 -3.63 1.91
N PRO A 170 -3.17 -2.38 1.44
CA PRO A 170 -3.55 -1.26 2.29
C PRO A 170 -5.05 -1.32 2.64
N ILE A 171 -5.44 -2.32 3.43
CA ILE A 171 -6.80 -2.50 3.94
C ILE A 171 -7.11 -1.36 4.92
N ARG A 172 -8.19 -0.63 4.67
CA ARG A 172 -8.69 0.43 5.59
C ARG A 172 -9.92 0.00 6.38
N GLU A 173 -10.62 -1.02 5.89
CA GLU A 173 -11.85 -1.49 6.51
C GLU A 173 -12.04 -2.99 6.31
N ILE A 174 -12.35 -3.70 7.40
CA ILE A 174 -12.62 -5.13 7.41
C ILE A 174 -14.09 -5.36 7.77
N ILE A 175 -14.79 -6.13 6.95
CA ILE A 175 -16.20 -6.45 7.07
C ILE A 175 -16.34 -7.89 7.57
N VAL A 176 -16.99 -8.05 8.72
CA VAL A 176 -17.26 -9.35 9.33
C VAL A 176 -18.75 -9.63 9.41
N GLY A 177 -19.10 -10.91 9.46
CA GLY A 177 -20.47 -11.34 9.73
C GLY A 177 -20.87 -11.05 11.17
N HIS A 178 -22.17 -10.89 11.43
CA HIS A 178 -22.65 -10.71 12.80
C HIS A 178 -22.46 -11.98 13.64
N GLY A 179 -21.96 -11.80 14.87
CA GLY A 179 -21.62 -12.92 15.76
C GLY A 179 -20.31 -13.62 15.41
N LEU A 180 -19.56 -13.12 14.43
CA LEU A 180 -18.21 -13.59 14.16
C LEU A 180 -17.24 -12.92 15.13
N GLU A 181 -16.91 -13.61 16.23
CA GLU A 181 -15.94 -13.16 17.21
C GLU A 181 -14.55 -13.69 16.83
N LEU A 182 -13.67 -12.79 16.38
CA LEU A 182 -12.27 -13.09 16.08
C LEU A 182 -11.39 -12.12 16.89
N PRO A 183 -11.15 -12.39 18.19
CA PRO A 183 -10.42 -11.46 19.06
C PRO A 183 -9.04 -11.08 18.52
N TYR A 184 -8.36 -12.00 17.84
CA TYR A 184 -7.08 -11.74 17.20
C TYR A 184 -7.20 -10.76 16.01
N LEU A 185 -8.28 -10.85 15.22
CA LEU A 185 -8.54 -9.96 14.09
C LEU A 185 -8.95 -8.57 14.58
N GLU A 186 -9.73 -8.50 15.67
CA GLU A 186 -10.06 -7.24 16.35
C GLU A 186 -8.80 -6.55 16.90
N ALA A 187 -7.90 -7.32 17.53
CA ALA A 187 -6.62 -6.82 18.02
C ALA A 187 -5.75 -6.31 16.87
N TYR A 188 -5.64 -7.06 15.77
CA TYR A 188 -4.92 -6.65 14.56
C TYR A 188 -5.52 -5.36 13.97
N ALA A 189 -6.83 -5.32 13.75
CA ALA A 189 -7.49 -4.15 13.17
C ALA A 189 -7.28 -2.90 14.04
N LYS A 190 -7.38 -3.04 15.36
CA LYS A 190 -7.12 -1.94 16.31
C LYS A 190 -5.66 -1.48 16.26
N HIS A 191 -4.70 -2.41 16.18
CA HIS A 191 -3.27 -2.10 16.10
C HIS A 191 -2.91 -1.31 14.83
N GLU A 192 -3.46 -1.74 13.68
CA GLU A 192 -3.20 -1.12 12.38
C GLU A 192 -4.09 0.11 12.08
N GLY A 193 -5.00 0.47 12.99
CA GLY A 193 -5.95 1.57 12.77
C GLY A 193 -6.97 1.28 11.65
N ILE A 194 -7.30 0.00 11.46
CA ILE A 194 -8.28 -0.48 10.47
C ILE A 194 -9.67 -0.49 11.10
N THR A 195 -10.65 0.05 10.37
CA THR A 195 -12.04 0.05 10.84
C THR A 195 -12.65 -1.34 10.70
N LEU A 196 -13.23 -1.87 11.78
CA LEU A 196 -14.03 -3.10 11.74
C LEU A 196 -15.51 -2.75 11.56
N SER A 197 -16.15 -3.38 10.58
CA SER A 197 -17.54 -3.15 10.22
C SER A 197 -18.32 -4.46 10.18
N VAL A 198 -19.59 -4.41 10.58
CA VAL A 198 -20.45 -5.59 10.60
C VAL A 198 -21.48 -5.50 9.48
N GLN A 199 -21.58 -6.58 8.70
CA GLN A 199 -22.62 -6.77 7.69
C GLN A 199 -23.29 -8.13 7.90
N ARG A 200 -24.58 -8.09 8.28
CA ARG A 200 -25.38 -9.30 8.54
C ARG A 200 -25.76 -9.97 7.23
N ASP A 201 -26.34 -9.19 6.33
CA ASP A 201 -26.98 -9.69 5.12
C ASP A 201 -25.93 -10.04 4.07
N THR A 202 -26.12 -11.19 3.45
CA THR A 202 -25.39 -11.64 2.26
C THR A 202 -26.30 -11.75 1.05
N ASP A 203 -27.53 -11.29 1.18
CA ASP A 203 -28.50 -11.31 0.10
C ASP A 203 -28.21 -10.15 -0.85
N LEU A 204 -28.00 -10.51 -2.12
CA LEU A 204 -27.86 -9.57 -3.22
C LEU A 204 -28.99 -9.81 -4.20
N ASP A 205 -29.39 -8.75 -4.89
CA ASP A 205 -30.28 -8.86 -6.05
C ASP A 205 -29.64 -9.78 -7.11
N GLN A 206 -30.44 -10.62 -7.77
CA GLN A 206 -29.99 -11.55 -8.81
C GLN A 206 -29.27 -10.84 -9.96
N VAL A 207 -29.55 -9.55 -10.18
CA VAL A 207 -28.85 -8.73 -11.19
C VAL A 207 -27.32 -8.69 -10.95
N PHE A 208 -26.86 -8.87 -9.71
CA PHE A 208 -25.43 -8.87 -9.36
C PHE A 208 -24.77 -10.25 -9.37
N SER A 209 -25.46 -11.31 -9.80
CA SER A 209 -24.92 -12.67 -9.77
C SER A 209 -23.63 -12.80 -10.60
N HIS A 210 -23.57 -12.12 -11.75
CA HIS A 210 -22.40 -12.05 -12.63
C HIS A 210 -21.12 -11.58 -11.93
N LEU A 211 -21.21 -10.90 -10.77
CA LEU A 211 -20.06 -10.48 -9.99
C LEU A 211 -19.44 -11.59 -9.15
N HIS A 212 -20.12 -12.71 -8.93
CA HIS A 212 -19.64 -13.78 -8.04
C HIS A 212 -19.85 -15.20 -8.57
N ASP A 213 -20.65 -15.40 -9.63
CA ASP A 213 -20.99 -16.73 -10.18
C ASP A 213 -19.78 -17.53 -10.69
N ALA A 214 -18.69 -16.84 -11.05
CA ALA A 214 -17.45 -17.48 -11.51
C ALA A 214 -16.56 -18.02 -10.38
N LEU A 215 -16.93 -17.81 -9.11
CA LEU A 215 -16.13 -18.26 -7.97
C LEU A 215 -16.26 -19.76 -7.74
N PRO A 216 -15.16 -20.45 -7.36
CA PRO A 216 -15.16 -21.91 -7.28
C PRO A 216 -15.89 -22.45 -6.06
N THR A 217 -16.09 -21.64 -5.00
CA THR A 217 -16.70 -22.11 -3.74
C THR A 217 -17.82 -21.21 -3.21
N PRO A 218 -18.88 -21.79 -2.59
CA PRO A 218 -19.94 -21.01 -1.94
C PRO A 218 -19.46 -20.12 -0.78
N TYR A 219 -18.30 -20.43 -0.19
CA TYR A 219 -17.74 -19.67 0.93
C TYR A 219 -17.04 -18.38 0.48
N GLU A 220 -16.38 -18.43 -0.66
CA GLU A 220 -15.85 -17.23 -1.33
C GLU A 220 -17.00 -16.36 -1.84
N GLU A 221 -18.00 -16.98 -2.45
CA GLU A 221 -19.23 -16.31 -2.89
C GLU A 221 -19.89 -15.59 -1.71
N LYS A 222 -20.02 -16.24 -0.54
CA LYS A 222 -20.57 -15.63 0.66
C LYS A 222 -19.75 -14.43 1.17
N ALA A 223 -18.41 -14.49 1.10
CA ALA A 223 -17.54 -13.38 1.49
C ALA A 223 -17.69 -12.19 0.53
N VAL A 224 -17.71 -12.45 -0.77
CA VAL A 224 -17.96 -11.43 -1.81
C VAL A 224 -19.35 -10.82 -1.67
N LYS A 225 -20.38 -11.65 -1.47
CA LYS A 225 -21.75 -11.20 -1.23
C LYS A 225 -21.85 -10.27 -0.03
N ARG A 226 -21.20 -10.61 1.08
CA ARG A 226 -21.12 -9.75 2.27
C ARG A 226 -20.46 -8.40 1.94
N LEU A 227 -19.33 -8.43 1.24
CA LEU A 227 -18.60 -7.23 0.86
C LEU A 227 -19.46 -6.31 -0.01
N LEU A 228 -20.07 -6.86 -1.06
CA LEU A 228 -20.96 -6.13 -1.97
C LEU A 228 -22.21 -5.60 -1.26
N ALA A 229 -22.84 -6.40 -0.39
CA ALA A 229 -23.99 -5.96 0.39
C ALA A 229 -23.65 -4.75 1.28
N TYR A 230 -22.47 -4.76 1.90
CA TYR A 230 -21.97 -3.62 2.67
C TYR A 230 -21.74 -2.38 1.79
N VAL A 231 -21.11 -2.56 0.63
CA VAL A 231 -20.84 -1.49 -0.33
C VAL A 231 -22.13 -0.88 -0.86
N PHE A 232 -23.10 -1.69 -1.30
CA PHE A 232 -24.38 -1.18 -1.80
C PHE A 232 -25.21 -0.50 -0.72
N ARG A 233 -25.18 -1.01 0.52
CA ARG A 233 -25.84 -0.37 1.67
C ARG A 233 -25.23 1.00 2.00
N THR A 234 -23.90 1.11 1.96
CA THR A 234 -23.19 2.37 2.29
C THR A 234 -23.26 3.37 1.15
N GLN A 235 -23.04 2.95 -0.09
CA GLN A 235 -23.00 3.86 -1.25
C GLN A 235 -24.37 4.23 -1.80
N LYS A 236 -25.41 3.43 -1.50
CA LYS A 236 -26.80 3.61 -1.92
C LYS A 236 -26.96 3.88 -3.42
N ARG A 237 -26.10 3.27 -4.24
CA ARG A 237 -26.08 3.37 -5.70
C ARG A 237 -25.52 2.11 -6.31
N VAL A 238 -25.86 1.86 -7.57
CA VAL A 238 -25.29 0.78 -8.36
C VAL A 238 -23.91 1.20 -8.87
N LEU A 239 -22.88 0.43 -8.54
CA LEU A 239 -21.51 0.67 -8.94
C LEU A 239 -21.15 -0.22 -10.13
N LEU A 240 -21.46 0.27 -11.34
CA LEU A 240 -21.33 -0.47 -12.59
C LEU A 240 -19.88 -0.82 -12.97
N HIS A 241 -18.89 -0.18 -12.35
CA HIS A 241 -17.47 -0.44 -12.60
C HIS A 241 -16.91 -1.58 -11.74
N ILE A 242 -17.66 -2.13 -10.79
CA ILE A 242 -17.17 -3.30 -10.05
C ILE A 242 -17.03 -4.47 -11.03
N LYS A 243 -15.82 -5.01 -11.11
CA LYS A 243 -15.49 -6.13 -12.00
C LYS A 243 -15.96 -7.46 -11.38
N PRO A 244 -16.21 -8.49 -12.19
CA PRO A 244 -16.46 -9.83 -11.66
C PRO A 244 -15.33 -10.30 -10.72
N ALA A 245 -15.72 -10.93 -9.61
CA ALA A 245 -14.79 -11.43 -8.62
C ALA A 245 -13.87 -12.49 -9.23
N ARG A 246 -12.56 -12.26 -9.10
CA ARG A 246 -11.56 -13.24 -9.53
C ARG A 246 -11.09 -14.08 -8.34
N HIS A 247 -11.14 -15.40 -8.50
CA HIS A 247 -10.47 -16.31 -7.57
C HIS A 247 -8.95 -16.13 -7.66
N VAL A 248 -8.31 -15.99 -6.51
CA VAL A 248 -6.85 -15.93 -6.37
C VAL A 248 -6.42 -17.15 -5.57
N GLU A 249 -5.73 -18.07 -6.23
CA GLU A 249 -5.08 -19.17 -5.54
C GLU A 249 -3.92 -18.65 -4.70
N ALA A 250 -3.90 -18.98 -3.40
CA ALA A 250 -2.81 -18.60 -2.50
C ALA A 250 -1.44 -19.19 -2.92
N THR A 251 -1.45 -20.22 -3.77
CA THR A 251 -0.27 -20.91 -4.31
C THR A 251 0.16 -20.39 -5.68
N ALA A 252 -0.54 -19.42 -6.29
CA ALA A 252 -0.18 -18.91 -7.62
C ALA A 252 0.98 -17.89 -7.60
N THR A 253 1.33 -17.37 -6.42
CA THR A 253 2.28 -16.28 -6.24
C THR A 253 3.32 -16.61 -5.17
N LEU A 254 4.52 -16.04 -5.29
CA LEU A 254 5.57 -16.12 -4.27
C LEU A 254 5.05 -15.59 -2.94
N LYS A 255 5.03 -16.45 -1.91
CA LYS A 255 4.59 -16.04 -0.57
C LYS A 255 5.70 -15.30 0.16
N MET A 256 5.36 -14.15 0.71
CA MET A 256 6.22 -13.32 1.55
C MET A 256 5.40 -12.82 2.73
N ASP A 257 5.92 -12.97 3.94
CA ASP A 257 5.30 -12.37 5.12
C ASP A 257 5.60 -10.86 5.20
N ILE A 258 4.86 -10.15 6.06
CA ILE A 258 5.02 -8.70 6.21
C ILE A 258 6.44 -8.31 6.66
N ASN A 259 7.09 -9.16 7.45
CA ASN A 259 8.45 -8.97 7.92
C ASN A 259 9.43 -9.02 6.76
N THR A 260 9.22 -9.91 5.80
CA THR A 260 10.00 -10.02 4.57
C THR A 260 9.84 -8.81 3.67
N LEU A 261 8.60 -8.36 3.45
CA LEU A 261 8.34 -7.15 2.66
C LEU A 261 9.06 -5.91 3.24
N ARG A 262 9.06 -5.79 4.58
CA ARG A 262 9.73 -4.70 5.31
C ARG A 262 11.25 -4.85 5.30
N SER A 263 11.77 -6.05 5.57
CA SER A 263 13.21 -6.33 5.66
C SER A 263 13.93 -6.14 4.32
N LEU A 264 13.22 -6.39 3.22
CA LEU A 264 13.71 -6.15 1.86
C LEU A 264 13.44 -4.73 1.35
N GLU A 265 12.77 -3.89 2.14
CA GLU A 265 12.41 -2.50 1.79
C GLU A 265 11.70 -2.41 0.42
N LEU A 266 10.78 -3.34 0.14
CA LEU A 266 10.20 -3.49 -1.20
C LEU A 266 9.41 -2.26 -1.62
N THR A 267 8.57 -1.71 -0.74
CA THR A 267 7.73 -0.53 -1.05
C THR A 267 8.02 0.66 -0.17
N ARG A 268 8.67 0.45 0.99
CA ARG A 268 9.01 1.51 1.94
C ARG A 268 10.32 1.19 2.65
N THR A 269 11.08 2.23 3.00
CA THR A 269 12.33 2.10 3.76
C THR A 269 12.08 1.82 5.24
N LEU A 270 12.95 1.06 5.90
CA LEU A 270 12.87 0.72 7.33
C LEU A 270 13.02 1.95 8.24
N ARG A 271 13.93 2.87 7.91
CA ARG A 271 14.28 4.00 8.80
C ARG A 271 13.26 5.13 8.79
N GLN A 272 12.78 5.51 7.61
CA GLN A 272 11.92 6.70 7.44
C GLN A 272 10.49 6.33 7.05
N ASN A 273 10.19 5.06 6.79
CA ASN A 273 8.89 4.61 6.26
C ASN A 273 8.45 5.36 4.99
N HIS A 274 9.42 5.84 4.21
CA HIS A 274 9.20 6.56 2.96
C HIS A 274 9.29 5.60 1.77
N GLU A 275 8.58 5.93 0.68
CA GLU A 275 8.71 5.20 -0.59
C GLU A 275 10.05 5.47 -1.27
N ASN A 276 10.59 6.69 -1.14
CA ASN A 276 11.90 7.05 -1.69
C ASN A 276 13.01 6.20 -1.07
N GLY A 277 13.84 5.58 -1.92
CA GLY A 277 14.88 4.65 -1.49
C GLY A 277 14.41 3.19 -1.33
N SER A 278 13.12 2.90 -1.53
CA SER A 278 12.63 1.51 -1.64
C SER A 278 12.93 0.89 -3.01
N LEU A 279 12.77 -0.44 -3.12
CA LEU A 279 12.89 -1.12 -4.41
C LEU A 279 11.84 -0.62 -5.41
N PHE A 280 10.58 -0.44 -4.98
CA PHE A 280 9.49 0.06 -5.82
C PHE A 280 9.84 1.42 -6.43
N TRP A 281 10.31 2.38 -5.61
CA TRP A 281 10.75 3.69 -6.10
C TRP A 281 11.83 3.56 -7.17
N PHE A 282 12.79 2.67 -6.95
CA PHE A 282 13.90 2.47 -7.88
C PHE A 282 13.45 1.86 -9.22
N ILE A 283 12.64 0.79 -9.18
CA ILE A 283 12.21 0.07 -10.40
C ILE A 283 11.04 0.73 -11.12
N ASN A 284 10.28 1.61 -10.46
CA ASN A 284 9.16 2.29 -11.08
C ASN A 284 9.65 3.27 -12.15
N LYS A 285 9.44 2.89 -13.41
CA LYS A 285 9.69 3.69 -14.63
C LYS A 285 8.45 3.84 -15.50
N THR A 286 7.28 3.50 -14.94
CA THR A 286 5.99 3.54 -15.64
C THR A 286 5.61 5.00 -15.94
N LYS A 287 4.75 5.20 -16.94
CA LYS A 287 4.26 6.52 -17.38
C LYS A 287 2.85 6.82 -16.90
N THR A 288 2.10 5.78 -16.57
CA THR A 288 0.72 5.85 -16.10
C THR A 288 0.63 5.46 -14.62
N ALA A 289 -0.36 6.03 -13.92
CA ALA A 289 -0.64 5.66 -12.54
C ALA A 289 -1.07 4.18 -12.42
N MET A 290 -1.92 3.71 -13.33
CA MET A 290 -2.39 2.31 -13.37
C MET A 290 -1.25 1.31 -13.61
N GLY A 291 -0.27 1.64 -14.47
CA GLY A 291 0.96 0.86 -14.62
C GLY A 291 1.78 0.79 -13.33
N ALA A 292 1.93 1.91 -12.62
CA ALA A 292 2.63 1.96 -11.34
C ALA A 292 1.94 1.08 -10.27
N ARG A 293 0.61 1.10 -10.21
CA ARG A 293 -0.19 0.24 -9.31
C ARG A 293 -0.02 -1.24 -9.64
N LEU A 294 -0.09 -1.60 -10.92
CA LEU A 294 0.14 -2.98 -11.35
C LEU A 294 1.55 -3.45 -10.98
N LEU A 295 2.57 -2.63 -11.25
CA LEU A 295 3.96 -2.91 -10.89
C LEU A 295 4.10 -3.16 -9.37
N LYS A 296 3.51 -2.29 -8.54
CA LYS A 296 3.53 -2.43 -7.07
C LYS A 296 2.87 -3.73 -6.63
N ARG A 297 1.74 -4.08 -7.23
CA ARG A 297 1.03 -5.34 -6.96
C ARG A 297 1.85 -6.57 -7.36
N GLN A 298 2.52 -6.53 -8.53
CA GLN A 298 3.40 -7.62 -8.97
C GLN A 298 4.66 -7.74 -8.11
N LEU A 299 5.16 -6.64 -7.54
CA LEU A 299 6.27 -6.66 -6.60
C LEU A 299 5.89 -7.33 -5.27
N LEU A 300 4.67 -7.08 -4.80
CA LEU A 300 4.15 -7.69 -3.56
C LEU A 300 3.68 -9.13 -3.74
N LYS A 301 3.27 -9.51 -4.96
CA LYS A 301 2.84 -10.85 -5.32
C LYS A 301 3.48 -11.33 -6.65
N PRO A 302 4.79 -11.64 -6.65
CA PRO A 302 5.48 -12.20 -7.82
C PRO A 302 4.87 -13.53 -8.26
N LEU A 303 5.02 -13.89 -9.54
CA LEU A 303 4.38 -15.06 -10.13
C LEU A 303 5.20 -16.33 -9.94
N LEU A 304 4.52 -17.48 -9.89
CA LEU A 304 5.15 -18.81 -9.98
C LEU A 304 5.03 -19.45 -11.37
N ASN A 305 4.17 -18.91 -12.24
CA ASN A 305 3.91 -19.50 -13.55
C ASN A 305 5.04 -19.17 -14.55
N LYS A 306 5.85 -20.20 -14.88
CA LYS A 306 6.99 -20.11 -15.81
C LYS A 306 6.60 -19.60 -17.20
N ASP A 307 5.45 -19.99 -17.74
CA ASP A 307 5.02 -19.60 -19.08
C ASP A 307 4.71 -18.09 -19.15
N ILE A 308 4.04 -17.56 -18.13
CA ILE A 308 3.76 -16.12 -18.01
C ILE A 308 5.08 -15.35 -17.86
N LEU A 309 6.00 -15.84 -17.02
CA LEU A 309 7.30 -15.20 -16.81
C LEU A 309 8.12 -15.16 -18.11
N THR A 310 8.21 -16.29 -18.81
CA THR A 310 8.92 -16.39 -20.09
C THR A 310 8.34 -15.43 -21.11
N MET A 311 7.01 -15.37 -21.22
CA MET A 311 6.31 -14.45 -22.10
C MET A 311 6.63 -12.97 -21.76
N ARG A 312 6.74 -12.60 -20.49
CA ARG A 312 7.17 -11.25 -20.08
C ARG A 312 8.63 -10.98 -20.45
N HIS A 313 9.52 -11.94 -20.21
CA HIS A 313 10.94 -11.82 -20.57
C HIS A 313 11.13 -11.67 -22.08
N ASP A 314 10.40 -12.44 -22.89
CA ASP A 314 10.43 -12.33 -24.36
C ASP A 314 9.97 -10.95 -24.83
N PHE A 315 8.93 -10.40 -24.20
CA PHE A 315 8.46 -9.04 -24.50
C PHE A 315 9.53 -7.99 -24.16
N VAL A 316 10.12 -8.07 -22.96
CA VAL A 316 11.18 -7.15 -22.52
C VAL A 316 12.37 -7.20 -23.47
N GLU A 317 12.81 -8.40 -23.85
CA GLU A 317 13.90 -8.60 -24.82
C GLU A 317 13.57 -7.97 -26.19
N THR A 318 12.37 -8.21 -26.73
CA THR A 318 11.97 -7.64 -28.03
C THR A 318 11.98 -6.11 -28.03
N VAL A 319 11.54 -5.50 -26.93
CA VAL A 319 11.49 -4.03 -26.78
C VAL A 319 12.89 -3.42 -26.59
N LEU A 320 13.81 -4.15 -25.96
CA LEU A 320 15.22 -3.73 -25.87
C LEU A 320 15.89 -3.72 -27.26
N ASP A 321 15.57 -4.70 -28.12
CA ASP A 321 16.08 -4.76 -29.49
C ASP A 321 15.49 -3.66 -30.40
N ASP A 322 14.21 -3.31 -30.22
CA ASP A 322 13.52 -2.25 -30.96
C ASP A 322 13.24 -1.01 -30.07
N PHE A 323 14.32 -0.35 -29.66
CA PHE A 323 14.27 0.81 -28.76
C PHE A 323 13.48 2.01 -29.33
N ILE A 324 13.39 2.15 -30.66
CA ILE A 324 12.66 3.26 -31.30
C ILE A 324 11.16 3.06 -31.09
N THR A 325 10.65 1.86 -31.39
CA THR A 325 9.24 1.53 -31.14
C THR A 325 8.92 1.60 -29.65
N ALA A 326 9.85 1.16 -28.80
CA ALA A 326 9.73 1.25 -27.34
C ALA A 326 9.55 2.69 -26.85
N ASP A 327 10.36 3.63 -27.33
CA ASP A 327 10.29 5.03 -26.90
C ASP A 327 9.00 5.70 -27.39
N ASN A 328 8.59 5.43 -28.64
CA ASN A 328 7.31 5.90 -29.17
C ASN A 328 6.12 5.42 -28.33
N LEU A 329 6.11 4.14 -27.93
CA LEU A 329 5.09 3.59 -27.03
C LEU A 329 5.12 4.29 -25.67
N ARG A 330 6.30 4.52 -25.09
CA ARG A 330 6.45 5.22 -23.81
C ARG A 330 5.98 6.68 -23.87
N GLU A 331 6.26 7.40 -24.96
CA GLU A 331 5.76 8.76 -25.16
C GLU A 331 4.23 8.77 -25.31
N ALA A 332 3.65 7.83 -26.06
CA ALA A 332 2.20 7.70 -26.19
C ALA A 332 1.52 7.47 -24.82
N LEU A 333 2.14 6.67 -23.95
CA LEU A 333 1.65 6.42 -22.59
C LEU A 333 1.65 7.65 -21.68
N LYS A 334 2.52 8.65 -21.90
CA LYS A 334 2.50 9.90 -21.10
C LYS A 334 1.20 10.68 -21.28
N GLY A 335 0.55 10.56 -22.44
CA GLY A 335 -0.75 11.18 -22.72
C GLY A 335 -1.94 10.44 -22.10
N VAL A 336 -1.72 9.23 -21.58
CA VAL A 336 -2.78 8.39 -21.00
C VAL A 336 -2.92 8.66 -19.51
N TYR A 337 -4.05 9.26 -19.13
CA TYR A 337 -4.42 9.51 -17.73
C TYR A 337 -4.94 8.23 -17.05
N ASP A 338 -5.25 8.34 -15.76
CA ASP A 338 -5.71 7.23 -14.92
C ASP A 338 -7.14 6.78 -15.27
N LEU A 339 -7.26 5.94 -16.32
CA LEU A 339 -8.52 5.44 -16.84
C LEU A 339 -9.37 4.73 -15.79
N GLU A 340 -8.76 3.92 -14.92
CA GLU A 340 -9.48 3.17 -13.89
C GLU A 340 -10.19 4.12 -12.92
N ARG A 341 -9.52 5.19 -12.48
CA ARG A 341 -10.12 6.16 -11.55
C ARG A 341 -11.14 7.07 -12.21
N ILE A 342 -10.92 7.46 -13.47
CA ILE A 342 -11.93 8.22 -14.22
C ILE A 342 -13.21 7.39 -14.32
N VAL A 343 -13.10 6.10 -14.68
CA VAL A 343 -14.24 5.18 -14.69
C VAL A 343 -14.89 5.03 -13.32
N GLY A 344 -14.08 4.89 -12.27
CA GLY A 344 -14.54 4.90 -10.88
C GLY A 344 -15.41 6.13 -10.62
N ARG A 345 -14.90 7.34 -10.89
CA ARG A 345 -15.66 8.59 -10.70
C ARG A 345 -16.94 8.64 -11.55
N VAL A 346 -16.92 8.15 -12.78
CA VAL A 346 -18.10 8.06 -13.67
C VAL A 346 -19.18 7.15 -13.10
N ALA A 347 -18.79 6.00 -12.55
CA ALA A 347 -19.73 5.11 -11.88
C ALA A 347 -20.24 5.72 -10.56
N TYR A 348 -19.35 6.36 -9.81
CA TYR A 348 -19.70 7.10 -8.59
C TYR A 348 -20.55 8.33 -8.85
N GLY A 349 -20.54 8.91 -10.05
CA GLY A 349 -21.31 10.11 -10.36
C GLY A 349 -20.74 11.41 -9.76
N ASN A 350 -19.49 11.40 -9.32
CA ASN A 350 -18.72 12.58 -8.87
C ASN A 350 -17.68 13.04 -9.91
N THR A 351 -17.92 12.72 -11.19
CA THR A 351 -17.06 13.13 -12.31
C THR A 351 -17.16 14.63 -12.59
N HIS A 352 -16.02 15.22 -12.92
CA HIS A 352 -15.92 16.61 -13.36
C HIS A 352 -15.69 16.70 -14.88
N ALA A 353 -15.91 17.88 -15.47
CA ALA A 353 -15.66 18.09 -16.91
C ALA A 353 -14.22 17.77 -17.30
N ARG A 354 -13.26 18.16 -16.46
CA ARG A 354 -11.83 17.85 -16.65
C ARG A 354 -11.53 16.34 -16.72
N ASP A 355 -12.26 15.50 -15.99
CA ASP A 355 -12.08 14.04 -16.06
C ASP A 355 -12.44 13.50 -17.44
N LEU A 356 -13.52 14.00 -18.04
CA LEU A 356 -13.94 13.60 -19.38
C LEU A 356 -13.00 14.16 -20.47
N VAL A 357 -12.44 15.34 -20.25
CA VAL A 357 -11.35 15.87 -21.12
C VAL A 357 -10.10 15.01 -21.03
N GLN A 358 -9.71 14.57 -19.82
CA GLN A 358 -8.59 13.64 -19.61
C GLN A 358 -8.88 12.26 -20.24
N LEU A 359 -10.11 11.76 -20.14
CA LEU A 359 -10.52 10.54 -20.82
C LEU A 359 -10.32 10.68 -22.33
N ARG A 360 -10.87 11.74 -22.94
CA ARG A 360 -10.69 12.02 -24.37
C ARG A 360 -9.22 12.05 -24.79
N LYS A 361 -8.37 12.77 -24.05
CA LYS A 361 -6.90 12.82 -24.29
C LYS A 361 -6.24 11.44 -24.15
N SER A 362 -6.73 10.60 -23.25
CA SER A 362 -6.23 9.23 -23.09
C SER A 362 -6.64 8.34 -24.27
N LEU A 363 -7.87 8.50 -24.75
CA LEU A 363 -8.39 7.72 -25.89
C LEU A 363 -7.65 8.03 -27.19
N SER A 364 -7.20 9.28 -27.40
CA SER A 364 -6.42 9.63 -28.59
C SER A 364 -5.04 8.96 -28.65
N GLY A 365 -4.51 8.49 -27.52
CA GLY A 365 -3.27 7.71 -27.46
C GLY A 365 -3.44 6.24 -27.84
N LEU A 366 -4.64 5.67 -27.74
CA LEU A 366 -4.87 4.23 -27.96
C LEU A 366 -4.57 3.75 -29.39
N PRO A 367 -4.93 4.50 -30.47
CA PRO A 367 -4.55 4.14 -31.82
C PRO A 367 -3.02 4.06 -32.01
N VAL A 368 -2.29 5.05 -31.49
CA VAL A 368 -0.81 5.10 -31.56
C VAL A 368 -0.19 3.91 -30.83
N ILE A 369 -0.75 3.53 -29.66
CA ILE A 369 -0.31 2.35 -28.93
C ILE A 369 -0.55 1.07 -29.75
N LYS A 370 -1.70 0.94 -30.43
CA LYS A 370 -1.93 -0.22 -31.31
C LYS A 370 -0.92 -0.26 -32.45
N GLU A 371 -0.67 0.84 -33.14
CA GLU A 371 0.32 0.89 -34.22
C GLU A 371 1.70 0.45 -33.75
N GLY A 372 2.17 0.98 -32.61
CA GLY A 372 3.45 0.57 -32.02
C GLY A 372 3.49 -0.91 -31.64
N LEU A 373 2.43 -1.45 -31.04
CA LEU A 373 2.35 -2.89 -30.72
C LEU A 373 2.31 -3.78 -31.98
N SER A 374 1.72 -3.29 -33.08
CA SER A 374 1.71 -4.02 -34.36
C SER A 374 3.07 -4.06 -35.03
N ALA A 375 3.92 -3.05 -34.80
CA ALA A 375 5.29 -3.02 -35.30
C ALA A 375 6.21 -4.03 -34.58
N LEU A 376 5.92 -4.34 -33.31
CA LEU A 376 6.68 -5.33 -32.54
C LEU A 376 6.38 -6.76 -33.02
N ASN A 377 7.40 -7.48 -33.47
CA ASN A 377 7.29 -8.90 -33.82
C ASN A 377 7.31 -9.81 -32.59
N ASN A 378 6.32 -9.68 -31.70
CA ASN A 378 6.22 -10.43 -30.45
C ASN A 378 4.80 -10.98 -30.24
N VAL A 379 4.69 -12.22 -29.74
CA VAL A 379 3.39 -12.90 -29.52
C VAL A 379 2.55 -12.17 -28.47
N HIS A 380 3.17 -11.71 -27.38
CA HIS A 380 2.46 -10.97 -26.35
C HIS A 380 2.08 -9.57 -26.80
N ALA A 381 2.92 -8.89 -27.59
CA ALA A 381 2.54 -7.61 -28.20
C ALA A 381 1.27 -7.73 -29.06
N LYS A 382 1.16 -8.80 -29.87
CA LYS A 382 -0.05 -9.12 -30.63
C LYS A 382 -1.26 -9.36 -29.73
N ARG A 383 -1.09 -10.08 -28.61
CA ARG A 383 -2.15 -10.32 -27.62
C ARG A 383 -2.63 -9.02 -26.97
N LEU A 384 -1.71 -8.14 -26.56
CA LEU A 384 -2.04 -6.83 -26.02
C LEU A 384 -2.77 -5.97 -27.07
N ASN A 385 -2.28 -5.96 -28.31
CA ASN A 385 -2.91 -5.22 -29.40
C ASN A 385 -4.37 -5.64 -29.63
N GLN A 386 -4.66 -6.96 -29.63
CA GLN A 386 -6.01 -7.50 -29.81
C GLN A 386 -6.98 -7.12 -28.69
N ARG A 387 -6.47 -6.92 -27.47
CA ARG A 387 -7.26 -6.51 -26.30
C ARG A 387 -7.55 -5.01 -26.26
N ILE A 388 -6.73 -4.19 -26.93
CA ILE A 388 -6.95 -2.74 -26.98
C ILE A 388 -8.08 -2.41 -27.94
N ASP A 389 -9.08 -1.74 -27.41
CA ASP A 389 -10.20 -1.14 -28.11
C ASP A 389 -9.96 0.37 -28.30
N PRO A 390 -9.81 0.89 -29.53
CA PRO A 390 -9.57 2.32 -29.75
C PRO A 390 -10.65 3.25 -29.20
N LEU A 391 -11.89 2.77 -29.05
CA LEU A 391 -13.03 3.57 -28.58
C LEU A 391 -13.27 4.87 -29.38
N GLU A 392 -13.02 4.85 -30.70
CA GLU A 392 -13.14 6.01 -31.60
C GLU A 392 -14.49 6.74 -31.46
N THR A 393 -15.60 6.01 -31.40
CA THR A 393 -16.93 6.62 -31.23
C THR A 393 -17.05 7.45 -29.96
N LEU A 394 -16.48 6.97 -28.85
CA LEU A 394 -16.50 7.69 -27.58
C LEU A 394 -15.55 8.89 -27.62
N HIS A 395 -14.35 8.71 -28.19
CA HIS A 395 -13.40 9.79 -28.41
C HIS A 395 -14.05 10.94 -29.19
N ASP A 396 -14.68 10.65 -30.33
CA ASP A 396 -15.31 11.65 -31.20
C ASP A 396 -16.49 12.36 -30.53
N THR A 397 -17.24 11.63 -29.70
CA THR A 397 -18.34 12.20 -28.91
C THR A 397 -17.80 13.24 -27.92
N LEU A 398 -16.73 12.90 -27.19
CA LEU A 398 -16.10 13.82 -26.23
C LEU A 398 -15.40 14.99 -26.94
N GLU A 399 -14.77 14.75 -28.09
CA GLU A 399 -14.09 15.76 -28.90
C GLU A 399 -15.05 16.80 -29.46
N LYS A 400 -16.26 16.39 -29.88
CA LYS A 400 -17.29 17.34 -30.32
C LYS A 400 -17.92 18.10 -29.15
N ALA A 401 -17.97 17.48 -27.96
CA ALA A 401 -18.68 18.04 -26.82
C ALA A 401 -17.87 19.08 -26.03
N LEU A 402 -16.67 18.73 -25.55
CA LEU A 402 -16.01 19.45 -24.45
C LEU A 402 -14.89 20.38 -24.92
N LEU A 403 -14.76 21.52 -24.25
CA LEU A 403 -13.61 22.42 -24.38
C LEU A 403 -12.34 21.82 -23.75
N ASP A 404 -11.17 22.17 -24.28
CA ASP A 404 -9.88 21.68 -23.78
C ASP A 404 -9.54 22.18 -22.36
N ASP A 405 -10.06 23.37 -22.02
CA ASP A 405 -9.88 24.11 -20.78
C ASP A 405 -11.17 24.13 -19.93
N ALA A 406 -12.06 23.15 -20.12
CA ALA A 406 -13.28 23.03 -19.33
C ALA A 406 -13.01 23.09 -17.81
N PRO A 407 -13.82 23.83 -17.03
CA PRO A 407 -13.53 24.09 -15.63
C PRO A 407 -13.63 22.84 -14.75
N MET A 408 -13.05 22.95 -13.55
CA MET A 408 -13.11 21.88 -12.55
C MET A 408 -14.52 21.71 -12.00
N THR A 409 -15.24 22.80 -11.75
CA THR A 409 -16.57 22.74 -11.14
C THR A 409 -17.66 22.84 -12.20
N LEU A 410 -18.68 21.99 -12.09
CA LEU A 410 -19.84 22.03 -13.01
C LEU A 410 -20.69 23.30 -12.85
N ARG A 411 -20.40 24.13 -11.84
CA ARG A 411 -21.18 25.32 -11.47
C ARG A 411 -20.69 26.59 -12.15
N GLU A 412 -19.48 26.56 -12.68
CA GLU A 412 -18.89 27.68 -13.42
C GLU A 412 -19.40 27.76 -14.87
N GLY A 413 -20.07 26.70 -15.36
CA GLY A 413 -20.48 26.60 -16.76
C GLY A 413 -19.27 26.56 -17.71
N ASN A 414 -19.45 26.99 -18.95
CA ASN A 414 -18.42 27.04 -19.98
C ASN A 414 -17.66 25.70 -20.21
N MET A 415 -18.39 24.58 -20.24
CA MET A 415 -17.81 23.25 -20.45
C MET A 415 -17.85 22.81 -21.92
N PHE A 416 -18.86 23.25 -22.67
CA PHE A 416 -19.17 22.76 -24.01
C PHE A 416 -18.66 23.67 -25.12
N LYS A 417 -18.20 23.04 -26.22
CA LYS A 417 -17.84 23.70 -27.47
C LYS A 417 -19.07 24.31 -28.15
N ALA A 418 -18.88 25.41 -28.85
CA ALA A 418 -19.91 26.00 -29.71
C ALA A 418 -20.35 25.01 -30.79
N GLY A 419 -21.64 24.97 -31.10
CA GLY A 419 -22.22 24.06 -32.08
C GLY A 419 -22.58 22.67 -31.54
N TYR A 420 -22.32 22.39 -30.25
CA TYR A 420 -22.72 21.13 -29.64
C TYR A 420 -24.23 21.06 -29.38
N ASP A 421 -24.81 22.16 -28.89
CA ASP A 421 -26.23 22.29 -28.64
C ASP A 421 -26.73 23.68 -29.03
N ALA A 422 -27.75 23.73 -29.89
CA ALA A 422 -28.24 24.98 -30.46
C ALA A 422 -28.89 25.90 -29.43
N ALA A 423 -29.56 25.35 -28.41
CA ALA A 423 -30.19 26.15 -27.35
C ALA A 423 -29.13 26.75 -26.42
N LEU A 424 -28.06 26.00 -26.13
CA LEU A 424 -26.92 26.53 -25.40
C LEU A 424 -26.21 27.64 -26.16
N ASP A 425 -26.02 27.48 -27.47
CA ASP A 425 -25.39 28.51 -28.30
C ASP A 425 -26.22 29.80 -28.31
N GLU A 426 -27.55 29.71 -28.45
CA GLU A 426 -28.45 30.87 -28.37
C GLU A 426 -28.33 31.59 -27.01
N LEU A 427 -28.27 30.85 -25.90
CA LEU A 427 -28.08 31.42 -24.56
C LEU A 427 -26.70 32.08 -24.41
N LYS A 428 -25.64 31.52 -25.00
CA LYS A 428 -24.29 32.11 -25.00
C LYS A 428 -24.19 33.36 -25.87
N GLU A 429 -24.88 33.41 -27.00
CA GLU A 429 -24.96 34.60 -27.85
C GLU A 429 -25.62 35.79 -27.12
N VAL A 430 -26.68 35.53 -26.34
CA VAL A 430 -27.30 36.55 -25.49
C VAL A 430 -26.28 37.16 -24.53
N HIS A 431 -25.41 36.34 -23.94
CA HIS A 431 -24.34 36.82 -23.04
C HIS A 431 -23.29 37.67 -23.78
N LEU A 432 -22.90 37.32 -25.00
CA LEU A 432 -21.95 38.11 -25.79
C LEU A 432 -22.50 39.50 -26.16
N ASN A 433 -23.80 39.55 -26.46
CA ASN A 433 -24.52 40.80 -26.72
C ASN A 433 -24.60 41.70 -25.47
N VAL A 434 -24.55 41.12 -24.27
CA VAL A 434 -24.58 41.85 -23.00
C VAL A 434 -23.30 42.64 -22.75
N THR A 435 -22.13 42.04 -22.98
CA THR A 435 -20.85 42.75 -22.78
C THR A 435 -20.77 43.98 -23.68
N THR A 436 -21.19 43.79 -24.94
CA THR A 436 -21.31 44.87 -25.93
C THR A 436 -22.31 45.94 -25.48
N PHE A 437 -23.45 45.54 -24.94
CA PHE A 437 -24.44 46.47 -24.39
C PHE A 437 -23.90 47.27 -23.21
N LEU A 438 -23.19 46.65 -22.26
CA LEU A 438 -22.65 47.34 -21.08
C LEU A 438 -21.58 48.38 -21.46
N GLU A 439 -20.74 48.08 -22.46
CA GLU A 439 -19.76 49.03 -22.99
C GLU A 439 -20.42 50.22 -23.68
N GLN A 440 -21.44 49.96 -24.50
CA GLN A 440 -22.23 51.01 -25.15
C GLN A 440 -22.98 51.86 -24.12
N PHE A 441 -23.64 51.23 -23.15
CA PHE A 441 -24.37 51.88 -22.08
C PHE A 441 -23.44 52.75 -21.22
N GLU A 442 -22.23 52.28 -20.88
CA GLU A 442 -21.23 53.08 -20.18
C GLU A 442 -20.83 54.33 -20.97
N ALA A 443 -20.61 54.19 -22.28
CA ALA A 443 -20.23 55.30 -23.15
C ALA A 443 -21.37 56.32 -23.31
N GLU A 444 -22.60 55.85 -23.50
CA GLU A 444 -23.81 56.67 -23.58
C GLU A 444 -24.06 57.44 -22.28
N GLU A 445 -23.96 56.77 -21.12
CA GLU A 445 -24.17 57.42 -19.82
C GLU A 445 -23.07 58.44 -19.52
N ARG A 446 -21.82 58.19 -19.90
CA ARG A 446 -20.74 59.20 -19.81
C ARG A 446 -21.02 60.42 -20.68
N ALA A 447 -21.51 60.21 -21.90
CA ALA A 447 -21.84 61.31 -22.81
C ALA A 447 -23.06 62.11 -22.32
N ARG A 448 -24.10 61.42 -21.84
CA ARG A 448 -25.35 62.00 -21.35
C ARG A 448 -25.17 62.81 -20.07
N THR A 449 -24.40 62.29 -19.12
CA THR A 449 -24.22 62.91 -17.79
C THR A 449 -23.04 63.89 -17.73
N GLY A 450 -22.08 63.77 -18.65
CA GLY A 450 -20.82 64.52 -18.63
C GLY A 450 -19.80 64.01 -17.59
N ILE A 451 -20.14 62.96 -16.83
CA ILE A 451 -19.31 62.41 -15.74
C ILE A 451 -18.26 61.47 -16.35
N LYS A 452 -17.10 62.01 -16.73
CA LYS A 452 -16.03 61.27 -17.44
C LYS A 452 -15.51 60.02 -16.73
N LYS A 453 -15.59 59.96 -15.40
CA LYS A 453 -15.07 58.83 -14.59
C LYS A 453 -16.15 57.83 -14.16
N LEU A 454 -17.39 57.98 -14.66
CA LEU A 454 -18.45 57.01 -14.45
C LEU A 454 -18.02 55.63 -14.98
N LYS A 455 -18.30 54.56 -14.24
CA LYS A 455 -18.03 53.18 -14.66
C LYS A 455 -19.22 52.29 -14.38
N ILE A 456 -19.43 51.29 -15.22
CA ILE A 456 -20.35 50.21 -14.90
C ILE A 456 -19.56 49.09 -14.23
N GLY A 457 -20.08 48.58 -13.13
CA GLY A 457 -19.48 47.50 -12.38
C GLY A 457 -20.51 46.47 -11.94
N TYR A 458 -20.03 45.34 -11.47
CA TYR A 458 -20.84 44.26 -10.91
C TYR A 458 -20.37 43.92 -9.49
N ASN A 459 -21.31 43.55 -8.62
CA ASN A 459 -21.04 43.05 -7.28
C ASN A 459 -22.02 41.91 -6.98
N ARG A 460 -21.52 40.81 -6.41
CA ARG A 460 -22.36 39.63 -6.11
C ARG A 460 -23.59 39.90 -5.22
N VAL A 461 -23.55 40.90 -4.33
CA VAL A 461 -24.63 41.18 -3.38
C VAL A 461 -25.65 42.16 -3.96
N PHE A 462 -25.18 43.16 -4.69
CA PHE A 462 -26.02 44.26 -5.17
C PHE A 462 -26.20 44.29 -6.69
N GLY A 463 -25.59 43.34 -7.42
CA GLY A 463 -25.73 43.22 -8.86
C GLY A 463 -24.95 44.25 -9.67
N TYR A 464 -25.45 44.57 -10.87
CA TYR A 464 -24.87 45.63 -11.71
C TYR A 464 -25.17 47.03 -11.13
N TYR A 465 -24.21 47.94 -11.27
CA TYR A 465 -24.30 49.32 -10.79
C TYR A 465 -23.51 50.29 -11.65
N ILE A 466 -23.91 51.56 -11.54
CA ILE A 466 -23.24 52.74 -12.06
C ILE A 466 -22.40 53.33 -10.92
N GLU A 467 -21.09 53.27 -11.01
CA GLU A 467 -20.16 53.81 -10.03
C GLU A 467 -19.70 55.21 -10.40
N ILE A 468 -19.88 56.17 -9.48
CA ILE A 468 -19.50 57.57 -9.64
C ILE A 468 -18.52 57.94 -8.51
N PRO A 469 -17.34 58.50 -8.82
CA PRO A 469 -16.40 58.93 -7.79
C PRO A 469 -17.00 60.01 -6.90
N ARG A 470 -16.67 59.99 -5.61
CA ARG A 470 -17.27 60.88 -4.60
C ARG A 470 -17.16 62.37 -4.94
N GLY A 471 -16.05 62.79 -5.57
CA GLY A 471 -15.85 64.16 -6.03
C GLY A 471 -16.70 64.60 -7.24
N GLN A 472 -17.55 63.72 -7.78
CA GLN A 472 -18.45 64.00 -8.91
C GLN A 472 -19.91 63.64 -8.59
N VAL A 473 -20.22 63.23 -7.35
CA VAL A 473 -21.58 62.87 -6.94
C VAL A 473 -22.54 64.07 -6.99
N ASP A 474 -22.05 65.26 -6.65
CA ASP A 474 -22.84 66.51 -6.71
C ASP A 474 -23.26 66.89 -8.15
N GLN A 475 -22.70 66.23 -9.17
CA GLN A 475 -23.07 66.44 -10.57
C GLN A 475 -24.31 65.64 -10.97
N ILE A 476 -24.80 64.74 -10.11
CA ILE A 476 -25.97 63.91 -10.39
C ILE A 476 -27.24 64.76 -10.30
N GLN A 477 -28.02 64.76 -11.39
CA GLN A 477 -29.30 65.45 -11.48
C GLN A 477 -30.46 64.45 -11.36
N GLU A 478 -31.59 64.90 -10.82
CA GLU A 478 -32.80 64.07 -10.67
C GLU A 478 -33.29 63.52 -12.03
N ALA A 479 -33.12 64.30 -13.10
CA ALA A 479 -33.41 63.92 -14.49
C ALA A 479 -32.58 62.72 -14.99
N PHE A 480 -31.52 62.30 -14.29
CA PHE A 480 -30.72 61.14 -14.69
C PHE A 480 -31.36 59.79 -14.34
N GLY A 481 -32.40 59.78 -13.47
CA GLY A 481 -33.14 58.56 -13.13
C GLY A 481 -32.34 57.55 -12.30
N TYR A 482 -31.36 58.01 -11.54
CA TYR A 482 -30.46 57.16 -10.75
C TYR A 482 -31.01 56.93 -9.33
N THR A 483 -31.17 55.66 -8.96
CA THR A 483 -31.50 55.24 -7.60
C THR A 483 -30.23 54.74 -6.90
N ARG A 484 -29.91 55.30 -5.73
CA ARG A 484 -28.70 54.92 -4.98
C ARG A 484 -28.81 53.49 -4.42
N LYS A 485 -27.82 52.64 -4.71
CA LYS A 485 -27.70 51.25 -4.19
C LYS A 485 -26.74 51.14 -3.01
N GLN A 486 -25.56 51.79 -3.07
CA GLN A 486 -24.51 51.64 -2.06
C GLN A 486 -23.61 52.88 -1.99
N THR A 487 -23.15 53.24 -0.80
CA THR A 487 -22.15 54.30 -0.57
C THR A 487 -20.83 53.69 -0.11
N LEU A 488 -19.72 54.05 -0.77
CA LEU A 488 -18.37 53.62 -0.43
C LEU A 488 -17.53 54.81 0.05
N ALA A 489 -16.33 54.55 0.58
CA ALA A 489 -15.42 55.60 1.04
C ALA A 489 -15.10 56.62 -0.08
N ASN A 490 -14.87 56.14 -1.32
CA ASN A 490 -14.38 56.95 -2.44
C ASN A 490 -15.36 57.07 -3.64
N ALA A 491 -16.54 56.43 -3.57
CA ALA A 491 -17.50 56.41 -4.67
C ALA A 491 -18.93 56.17 -4.16
N GLU A 492 -19.92 56.52 -4.97
CA GLU A 492 -21.32 56.13 -4.79
C GLU A 492 -21.78 55.26 -5.98
N ARG A 493 -22.60 54.26 -5.68
CA ARG A 493 -23.13 53.30 -6.64
C ARG A 493 -24.64 53.47 -6.81
N TYR A 494 -25.07 53.56 -8.05
CA TYR A 494 -26.46 53.79 -8.46
C TYR A 494 -26.95 52.70 -9.42
N VAL A 495 -28.25 52.69 -9.69
CA VAL A 495 -28.90 51.87 -10.70
C VAL A 495 -30.03 52.67 -11.34
N ASN A 496 -30.33 52.43 -12.61
CA ASN A 496 -31.53 52.94 -13.28
C ASN A 496 -32.44 51.78 -13.72
N ASP A 497 -33.63 52.09 -14.24
CA ASP A 497 -34.60 51.06 -14.61
C ASP A 497 -34.11 50.20 -15.79
N LEU A 498 -33.43 50.79 -16.77
CA LEU A 498 -32.86 50.08 -17.91
C LEU A 498 -31.80 49.05 -17.48
N LEU A 499 -30.89 49.43 -16.58
CA LEU A 499 -29.84 48.54 -16.08
C LEU A 499 -30.44 47.42 -15.23
N LYS A 500 -31.51 47.68 -14.45
CA LYS A 500 -32.25 46.65 -13.71
C LYS A 500 -32.93 45.63 -14.62
N GLU A 501 -33.61 46.10 -15.67
CA GLU A 501 -34.31 45.22 -16.61
C GLU A 501 -33.30 44.31 -17.35
N LYS A 502 -32.21 44.89 -17.84
CA LYS A 502 -31.13 44.13 -18.48
C LYS A 502 -30.44 43.18 -17.51
N GLU A 503 -30.15 43.61 -16.28
CA GLU A 503 -29.61 42.75 -15.21
C GLU A 503 -30.46 41.49 -14.99
N ALA A 504 -31.79 41.62 -14.94
CA ALA A 504 -32.68 40.46 -14.76
C ALA A 504 -32.61 39.49 -15.94
N ILE A 505 -32.53 39.98 -17.18
CA ILE A 505 -32.37 39.16 -18.38
C ILE A 505 -31.01 38.45 -18.38
N ILE A 506 -29.94 39.17 -17.99
CA ILE A 506 -28.57 38.64 -17.94
C ILE A 506 -28.48 37.49 -16.95
N LEU A 507 -28.86 37.73 -15.69
CA LEU A 507 -28.77 36.75 -14.63
C LEU A 507 -29.63 35.52 -14.93
N SER A 508 -30.85 35.71 -15.45
CA SER A 508 -31.71 34.58 -15.82
C SER A 508 -31.20 33.77 -17.01
N SER A 509 -30.48 34.38 -17.95
CA SER A 509 -29.88 33.68 -19.09
C SER A 509 -28.61 32.94 -18.69
N GLU A 510 -27.79 33.53 -17.83
CA GLU A 510 -26.59 32.90 -17.26
C GLU A 510 -26.95 31.68 -16.41
N GLU A 511 -27.93 31.80 -15.51
CA GLU A 511 -28.45 30.67 -14.72
C GLU A 511 -29.00 29.54 -15.60
N LYS A 512 -29.77 29.88 -16.65
CA LYS A 512 -30.29 28.89 -17.62
C LYS A 512 -29.17 28.22 -18.41
N SER A 513 -28.15 28.97 -18.83
CA SER A 513 -27.00 28.42 -19.54
C SER A 513 -26.24 27.42 -18.66
N ILE A 514 -25.95 27.78 -17.41
CA ILE A 514 -25.26 26.89 -16.45
C ILE A 514 -26.09 25.63 -16.19
N GLN A 515 -27.40 25.79 -16.00
CA GLN A 515 -28.31 24.66 -15.76
C GLN A 515 -28.39 23.72 -16.98
N LEU A 516 -28.51 24.28 -18.20
CA LEU A 516 -28.53 23.49 -19.42
C LEU A 516 -27.20 22.76 -19.64
N GLU A 517 -26.07 23.42 -19.43
CA GLU A 517 -24.76 22.76 -19.49
C GLU A 517 -24.63 21.63 -18.47
N TYR A 518 -25.15 21.81 -17.25
CA TYR A 518 -25.19 20.75 -16.25
C TYR A 518 -25.99 19.54 -16.75
N GLU A 519 -27.16 19.75 -17.34
CA GLU A 519 -28.00 18.67 -17.90
C GLU A 519 -27.33 17.96 -19.09
N LEU A 520 -26.70 18.72 -20.00
CA LEU A 520 -25.92 18.18 -21.11
C LEU A 520 -24.74 17.36 -20.60
N PHE A 521 -24.07 17.82 -19.53
CA PHE A 521 -22.97 17.09 -18.91
C PHE A 521 -23.43 15.77 -18.28
N LEU A 522 -24.56 15.76 -17.59
CA LEU A 522 -25.13 14.52 -17.05
C LEU A 522 -25.44 13.52 -18.17
N THR A 523 -26.01 13.99 -19.27
CA THR A 523 -26.27 13.16 -20.46
C THR A 523 -24.98 12.60 -21.04
N LEU A 524 -23.95 13.43 -21.21
CA LEU A 524 -22.64 13.00 -21.70
C LEU A 524 -21.99 11.96 -20.77
N ARG A 525 -22.06 12.16 -19.45
CA ARG A 525 -21.58 11.20 -18.45
C ARG A 525 -22.33 9.87 -18.57
N ASP A 526 -23.64 9.89 -18.77
CA ASP A 526 -24.44 8.67 -18.92
C ASP A 526 -24.13 7.94 -20.24
N GLN A 527 -23.75 8.66 -21.30
CA GLN A 527 -23.16 8.03 -22.50
C GLN A 527 -21.83 7.34 -22.18
N VAL A 528 -20.91 8.01 -21.48
CA VAL A 528 -19.62 7.44 -21.06
C VAL A 528 -19.82 6.18 -20.20
N ARG A 529 -20.85 6.16 -19.33
CA ARG A 529 -21.19 4.99 -18.50
C ARG A 529 -21.39 3.70 -19.30
N THR A 530 -21.89 3.80 -20.53
CA THR A 530 -22.11 2.63 -21.41
C THR A 530 -20.81 1.98 -21.88
N PHE A 531 -19.67 2.68 -21.77
CA PHE A 531 -18.35 2.21 -22.20
C PHE A 531 -17.45 1.73 -21.03
N ILE A 532 -17.94 1.76 -19.79
CA ILE A 532 -17.16 1.45 -18.56
C ILE A 532 -16.33 0.17 -18.71
N ALA A 533 -16.96 -0.95 -19.09
CA ALA A 533 -16.27 -2.24 -19.20
C ALA A 533 -15.15 -2.23 -20.25
N ARG A 534 -15.37 -1.55 -21.40
CA ARG A 534 -14.37 -1.44 -22.47
C ARG A 534 -13.21 -0.55 -22.04
N ILE A 535 -13.48 0.56 -21.34
CA ILE A 535 -12.45 1.45 -20.80
C ILE A 535 -11.61 0.72 -19.74
N GLN A 536 -12.22 -0.09 -18.87
CA GLN A 536 -11.49 -0.91 -17.90
C GLN A 536 -10.60 -1.96 -18.58
N GLY A 537 -11.09 -2.62 -19.64
CA GLY A 537 -10.29 -3.55 -20.43
C GLY A 537 -9.05 -2.90 -21.05
N ASN A 538 -9.20 -1.67 -21.55
CA ASN A 538 -8.06 -0.87 -22.00
C ASN A 538 -7.12 -0.51 -20.84
N ALA A 539 -7.66 -0.07 -19.71
CA ALA A 539 -6.85 0.32 -18.55
C ALA A 539 -5.95 -0.83 -18.06
N GLU A 540 -6.49 -2.04 -17.96
CA GLU A 540 -5.73 -3.24 -17.59
C GLU A 540 -4.63 -3.56 -18.60
N THR A 541 -4.96 -3.49 -19.89
CA THR A 541 -4.02 -3.83 -20.98
C THR A 541 -2.90 -2.79 -21.08
N VAL A 542 -3.23 -1.51 -20.91
CA VAL A 542 -2.27 -0.42 -20.91
C VAL A 542 -1.39 -0.44 -19.65
N ALA A 543 -1.96 -0.77 -18.48
CA ALA A 543 -1.17 -0.96 -17.26
C ALA A 543 -0.15 -2.09 -17.40
N GLU A 544 -0.54 -3.21 -18.03
CA GLU A 544 0.35 -4.34 -18.33
C GLU A 544 1.47 -3.93 -19.29
N LEU A 545 1.14 -3.25 -20.38
CA LEU A 545 2.12 -2.72 -21.34
C LEU A 545 3.12 -1.77 -20.67
N ASP A 546 2.63 -0.79 -19.91
CA ASP A 546 3.45 0.21 -19.24
C ASP A 546 4.42 -0.41 -18.23
N MET A 547 3.97 -1.42 -17.48
CA MET A 547 4.84 -2.19 -16.58
C MET A 547 5.96 -2.91 -17.34
N LEU A 548 5.66 -3.55 -18.47
CA LEU A 548 6.67 -4.25 -19.27
C LEU A 548 7.67 -3.29 -19.91
N LEU A 549 7.21 -2.15 -20.43
CA LEU A 549 8.08 -1.08 -20.93
C LEU A 549 8.93 -0.45 -19.81
N ALA A 550 8.43 -0.43 -18.57
CA ALA A 550 9.22 -0.01 -17.42
C ALA A 550 10.35 -1.00 -17.08
N PHE A 551 10.11 -2.32 -17.20
CA PHE A 551 11.17 -3.32 -17.08
C PHE A 551 12.23 -3.19 -18.17
N ALA A 552 11.84 -2.98 -19.43
CA ALA A 552 12.77 -2.73 -20.51
C ALA A 552 13.62 -1.47 -20.25
N ALA A 553 13.00 -0.36 -19.85
CA ALA A 553 13.75 0.86 -19.54
C ALA A 553 14.63 0.76 -18.28
N LEU A 554 14.35 -0.18 -17.37
CA LEU A 554 15.25 -0.50 -16.27
C LEU A 554 16.50 -1.22 -16.81
N ALA A 555 16.31 -2.18 -17.71
CA ALA A 555 17.38 -2.97 -18.28
C ALA A 555 18.28 -2.19 -19.26
N ASP A 556 17.71 -1.24 -20.01
CA ASP A 556 18.41 -0.39 -20.99
C ASP A 556 19.57 0.43 -20.38
N LYS A 557 19.50 0.75 -19.09
CA LYS A 557 20.58 1.47 -18.37
C LYS A 557 21.86 0.64 -18.19
N GLY A 558 21.87 -0.61 -18.62
CA GLY A 558 23.00 -1.53 -18.55
C GLY A 558 23.10 -2.24 -17.20
N GLY A 559 23.80 -3.39 -17.19
CA GLY A 559 24.01 -4.20 -15.99
C GLY A 559 22.82 -5.05 -15.57
N TYR A 560 21.85 -5.26 -16.48
CA TYR A 560 20.70 -6.15 -16.31
C TYR A 560 20.71 -7.24 -17.37
N VAL A 561 20.38 -8.46 -16.98
CA VAL A 561 20.39 -9.65 -17.86
C VAL A 561 19.08 -10.42 -17.76
N ARG A 562 18.71 -11.09 -18.86
CA ARG A 562 17.60 -12.03 -18.90
C ARG A 562 17.87 -13.21 -17.96
N PRO A 563 17.05 -13.43 -16.91
CA PRO A 563 17.20 -14.60 -16.05
C PRO A 563 16.68 -15.84 -16.77
N HIS A 564 17.26 -17.00 -16.43
CA HIS A 564 16.84 -18.30 -16.96
C HIS A 564 16.33 -19.17 -15.81
N PHE A 565 15.06 -19.59 -15.90
CA PHE A 565 14.47 -20.52 -14.95
C PHE A 565 14.74 -21.97 -15.36
N HIS A 566 15.18 -22.79 -14.40
CA HIS A 566 15.32 -24.23 -14.57
C HIS A 566 14.57 -24.98 -13.47
N ASP A 567 14.37 -26.28 -13.68
CA ASP A 567 13.56 -27.12 -12.79
C ASP A 567 14.39 -27.71 -11.64
N GLU A 568 15.72 -27.69 -11.75
CA GLU A 568 16.65 -28.06 -10.68
C GLU A 568 16.70 -26.97 -9.59
N ALA A 569 17.06 -27.31 -8.35
CA ALA A 569 17.26 -26.31 -7.29
C ALA A 569 18.69 -25.77 -7.36
N ILE A 570 19.05 -25.07 -8.43
CA ILE A 570 20.36 -24.44 -8.62
C ILE A 570 20.23 -22.91 -8.56
N ILE A 571 21.18 -22.24 -7.93
CA ILE A 571 21.34 -20.79 -8.02
C ILE A 571 22.71 -20.56 -8.68
N ASP A 572 22.75 -19.89 -9.82
CA ASP A 572 24.00 -19.48 -10.48
C ASP A 572 23.82 -18.06 -11.01
N VAL A 573 24.09 -17.10 -10.14
CA VAL A 573 24.02 -15.67 -10.44
C VAL A 573 25.42 -15.08 -10.37
N ARG A 574 25.91 -14.52 -11.47
CA ARG A 574 27.27 -13.99 -11.60
C ARG A 574 27.28 -12.47 -11.66
N GLY A 575 28.24 -11.83 -11.01
CA GLY A 575 28.38 -10.38 -11.03
C GLY A 575 27.13 -9.64 -10.52
N SER A 576 26.38 -10.23 -9.59
CA SER A 576 25.12 -9.69 -9.12
C SER A 576 25.34 -8.43 -8.28
N LYS A 577 24.40 -7.49 -8.36
CA LYS A 577 24.42 -6.22 -7.61
C LYS A 577 23.09 -5.98 -6.92
N HIS A 578 23.13 -5.41 -5.73
CA HIS A 578 21.91 -4.92 -5.09
C HIS A 578 21.43 -3.65 -5.83
N PRO A 579 20.26 -3.64 -6.49
CA PRO A 579 19.89 -2.59 -7.45
C PRO A 579 19.79 -1.20 -6.80
N VAL A 580 19.12 -1.10 -5.65
CA VAL A 580 18.97 0.17 -4.92
C VAL A 580 20.31 0.68 -4.40
N VAL A 581 21.00 -0.12 -3.57
CA VAL A 581 22.29 0.26 -2.97
C VAL A 581 23.32 0.64 -4.03
N ALA A 582 23.42 -0.12 -5.12
CA ALA A 582 24.36 0.18 -6.22
C ALA A 582 24.07 1.51 -6.94
N SER A 583 22.83 2.00 -6.89
CA SER A 583 22.43 3.26 -7.54
C SER A 583 22.50 4.50 -6.63
N VAL A 584 22.48 4.29 -5.31
CA VAL A 584 22.45 5.37 -4.31
C VAL A 584 23.84 5.65 -3.74
N LEU A 585 24.76 4.68 -3.78
CA LEU A 585 26.13 4.88 -3.33
C LEU A 585 26.92 5.78 -4.28
N ASP A 586 27.67 6.73 -3.72
CA ASP A 586 28.62 7.57 -4.46
C ASP A 586 29.87 6.78 -4.90
N GLN A 587 30.12 5.62 -4.27
CA GLN A 587 31.25 4.74 -4.56
C GLN A 587 30.84 3.54 -5.41
N PRO A 588 31.76 2.96 -6.21
CA PRO A 588 31.48 1.76 -7.00
C PRO A 588 30.99 0.59 -6.14
N PHE A 589 29.86 0.01 -6.51
CA PHE A 589 29.34 -1.21 -5.86
C PHE A 589 30.11 -2.44 -6.32
N MET A 590 30.62 -3.24 -5.37
CA MET A 590 31.33 -4.49 -5.65
C MET A 590 30.33 -5.60 -6.06
N PRO A 591 30.36 -6.09 -7.32
CA PRO A 591 29.52 -7.22 -7.74
C PRO A 591 29.94 -8.51 -7.03
N ASN A 592 28.99 -9.40 -6.77
CA ASN A 592 29.24 -10.69 -6.13
C ASN A 592 28.55 -11.84 -6.87
N ASP A 593 29.23 -12.98 -6.91
CA ASP A 593 28.68 -14.24 -7.40
C ASP A 593 27.87 -14.91 -6.29
N ILE A 594 26.76 -15.54 -6.66
CA ILE A 594 25.91 -16.34 -5.78
C ILE A 594 25.68 -17.68 -6.47
N VAL A 595 26.40 -18.71 -6.00
CA VAL A 595 26.42 -20.03 -6.64
C VAL A 595 26.09 -21.09 -5.60
N MET A 596 24.95 -21.76 -5.77
CA MET A 596 24.51 -22.90 -4.96
C MET A 596 24.06 -24.00 -5.93
N ASP A 597 24.91 -25.00 -6.11
CA ASP A 597 24.62 -26.14 -6.99
C ASP A 597 23.52 -27.06 -6.43
N ASP A 598 23.26 -28.17 -7.10
CA ASP A 598 22.27 -29.18 -6.70
C ASP A 598 22.59 -29.85 -5.36
N LYS A 599 23.88 -29.88 -4.99
CA LYS A 599 24.37 -30.47 -3.73
C LYS A 599 24.43 -29.46 -2.59
N THR A 600 24.52 -28.17 -2.88
CA THR A 600 24.70 -27.12 -1.88
C THR A 600 23.38 -26.42 -1.60
N SER A 601 22.76 -26.72 -0.46
CA SER A 601 21.49 -26.10 -0.05
C SER A 601 21.68 -24.97 0.95
N ILE A 602 22.78 -24.95 1.71
CA ILE A 602 23.00 -23.98 2.78
C ILE A 602 24.37 -23.33 2.61
N HIS A 603 24.39 -22.00 2.60
CA HIS A 603 25.63 -21.23 2.79
C HIS A 603 25.67 -20.65 4.19
N VAL A 604 26.71 -21.00 4.95
CA VAL A 604 27.05 -20.34 6.21
C VAL A 604 27.94 -19.14 5.87
N LEU A 605 27.40 -17.94 6.06
CA LEU A 605 28.04 -16.67 5.72
C LEU A 605 28.67 -16.04 6.98
N THR A 606 29.99 -15.94 6.96
CA THR A 606 30.76 -15.28 8.03
C THR A 606 31.41 -13.98 7.55
N GLY A 607 31.89 -13.19 8.49
CA GLY A 607 32.63 -11.96 8.19
C GLY A 607 32.28 -10.83 9.16
N PRO A 608 33.08 -9.76 9.19
CA PRO A 608 32.90 -8.68 10.13
C PRO A 608 31.56 -7.95 9.95
N ASN A 609 31.12 -7.24 10.99
CA ASN A 609 29.95 -6.37 10.87
C ASN A 609 30.27 -5.20 9.93
N MET A 610 29.25 -4.71 9.22
CA MET A 610 29.38 -3.69 8.16
C MET A 610 30.13 -4.15 6.90
N SER A 611 30.55 -5.41 6.80
CA SER A 611 31.21 -5.96 5.60
C SER A 611 30.27 -6.16 4.41
N GLY A 612 28.95 -6.15 4.61
CA GLY A 612 27.97 -6.32 3.53
C GLY A 612 27.20 -7.65 3.54
N LYS A 613 27.30 -8.46 4.62
CA LYS A 613 26.55 -9.72 4.78
C LYS A 613 25.06 -9.59 4.47
N SER A 614 24.37 -8.66 5.15
CA SER A 614 22.94 -8.42 4.95
C SER A 614 22.62 -7.91 3.54
N THR A 615 23.47 -7.08 2.96
CA THR A 615 23.32 -6.58 1.58
C THR A 615 23.39 -7.73 0.58
N TYR A 616 24.33 -8.66 0.75
CA TYR A 616 24.47 -9.85 -0.09
C TYR A 616 23.25 -10.77 -0.02
N MET A 617 22.69 -10.99 1.17
CA MET A 617 21.46 -11.79 1.32
C MET A 617 20.24 -11.11 0.68
N ARG A 618 20.04 -9.81 0.93
CA ARG A 618 18.95 -9.03 0.31
C ARG A 618 19.07 -9.01 -1.21
N GLN A 619 20.29 -8.95 -1.73
CA GLN A 619 20.56 -8.98 -3.17
C GLN A 619 20.02 -10.25 -3.84
N LEU A 620 20.21 -11.44 -3.25
CA LEU A 620 19.65 -12.69 -3.78
C LEU A 620 18.12 -12.65 -3.80
N ALA A 621 17.49 -12.27 -2.67
CA ALA A 621 16.04 -12.18 -2.57
C ALA A 621 15.44 -11.22 -3.63
N ILE A 622 16.02 -10.03 -3.76
CA ILE A 622 15.57 -9.04 -4.75
C ILE A 622 15.77 -9.55 -6.18
N THR A 623 16.87 -10.23 -6.46
CA THR A 623 17.12 -10.85 -7.78
C THR A 623 16.05 -11.88 -8.11
N ALA A 624 15.70 -12.76 -7.16
CA ALA A 624 14.63 -13.75 -7.32
C ALA A 624 13.27 -13.09 -7.55
N ILE A 625 12.93 -12.05 -6.75
CA ILE A 625 11.69 -11.29 -6.89
C ILE A 625 11.59 -10.64 -8.28
N LEU A 626 12.64 -9.94 -8.74
CA LEU A 626 12.65 -9.30 -10.06
C LEU A 626 12.49 -10.32 -11.19
N ALA A 627 13.19 -11.45 -11.10
CA ALA A 627 13.03 -12.54 -12.07
C ALA A 627 11.57 -13.05 -12.10
N GLN A 628 10.97 -13.31 -10.93
CA GLN A 628 9.59 -13.78 -10.78
C GLN A 628 8.52 -12.68 -10.95
N MET A 629 8.91 -11.44 -11.20
CA MET A 629 8.03 -10.40 -11.75
C MET A 629 8.00 -10.41 -13.28
N GLY A 630 8.93 -11.13 -13.93
CA GLY A 630 9.15 -11.06 -15.38
C GLY A 630 10.07 -9.92 -15.80
N SER A 631 10.84 -9.35 -14.88
CA SER A 631 11.88 -8.36 -15.17
C SER A 631 13.21 -9.03 -15.45
N PHE A 632 14.14 -8.28 -16.07
CA PHE A 632 15.55 -8.64 -16.09
C PHE A 632 16.17 -8.35 -14.72
N VAL A 633 17.33 -8.93 -14.44
CA VAL A 633 17.95 -8.87 -13.10
C VAL A 633 19.34 -8.24 -13.13
N PRO A 634 19.77 -7.53 -12.06
CA PRO A 634 21.04 -6.82 -12.02
C PRO A 634 22.23 -7.78 -11.80
N ALA A 635 22.70 -8.40 -12.87
CA ALA A 635 23.76 -9.40 -12.89
C ALA A 635 24.39 -9.51 -14.28
N ASP A 636 25.54 -10.18 -14.38
CA ASP A 636 26.18 -10.52 -15.66
C ASP A 636 25.55 -11.79 -16.27
N SER A 637 25.14 -12.74 -15.43
CA SER A 637 24.31 -13.89 -15.82
C SER A 637 23.46 -14.35 -14.64
N ALA A 638 22.26 -14.88 -14.88
CA ALA A 638 21.39 -15.37 -13.82
C ALA A 638 20.63 -16.65 -14.21
N LYS A 639 20.87 -17.72 -13.46
CA LYS A 639 20.09 -18.96 -13.45
C LYS A 639 19.52 -19.16 -12.06
N LEU A 640 18.21 -19.32 -11.98
CA LEU A 640 17.46 -19.36 -10.72
C LEU A 640 16.37 -20.42 -10.79
N PRO A 641 16.00 -21.05 -9.66
CA PRO A 641 14.76 -21.79 -9.59
C PRO A 641 13.59 -20.80 -9.46
N ILE A 642 12.37 -21.30 -9.61
CA ILE A 642 11.18 -20.55 -9.21
C ILE A 642 10.94 -20.85 -7.73
N PHE A 643 11.07 -19.84 -6.89
CA PHE A 643 10.82 -19.97 -5.45
C PHE A 643 9.33 -19.86 -5.16
N ASP A 644 8.81 -20.71 -4.29
CA ASP A 644 7.40 -20.70 -3.86
C ASP A 644 7.16 -19.77 -2.65
N GLN A 645 8.15 -19.68 -1.76
CA GLN A 645 8.10 -18.86 -0.55
C GLN A 645 9.47 -18.25 -0.25
N LEU A 646 9.46 -17.05 0.33
CA LEU A 646 10.66 -16.35 0.78
C LEU A 646 10.50 -15.95 2.24
N PHE A 647 11.40 -16.45 3.07
CA PHE A 647 11.45 -16.17 4.50
C PHE A 647 12.69 -15.35 4.80
N THR A 648 12.52 -14.26 5.54
CA THR A 648 13.66 -13.45 5.98
C THR A 648 13.59 -13.14 7.45
N ARG A 649 14.76 -13.19 8.09
CA ARG A 649 15.03 -12.58 9.37
C ARG A 649 16.28 -11.72 9.20
N ILE A 650 16.11 -10.50 8.69
CA ILE A 650 17.21 -9.54 8.47
C ILE A 650 16.96 -8.28 9.28
N GLY A 651 17.74 -8.10 10.35
CA GLY A 651 17.68 -6.95 11.24
C GLY A 651 16.79 -7.15 12.48
N ALA A 652 17.08 -6.41 13.55
CA ALA A 652 16.34 -6.46 14.81
C ALA A 652 15.33 -5.30 14.91
N SER A 653 14.05 -5.62 15.06
CA SER A 653 13.04 -4.67 15.54
C SER A 653 12.32 -5.30 16.72
N ASP A 654 12.31 -4.61 17.84
CA ASP A 654 11.52 -5.01 19.01
C ASP A 654 10.03 -4.87 18.71
N ASP A 655 9.23 -5.79 19.26
CA ASP A 655 7.79 -5.58 19.40
C ASP A 655 7.52 -5.05 20.82
N LEU A 656 7.92 -3.79 21.04
CA LEU A 656 7.74 -3.10 22.33
C LEU A 656 6.27 -2.98 22.74
N ILE A 657 5.36 -2.93 21.75
CA ILE A 657 3.92 -2.74 21.96
C ILE A 657 3.25 -4.09 22.27
N GLY A 658 3.64 -5.16 21.57
CA GLY A 658 3.16 -6.53 21.82
C GLY A 658 3.82 -7.23 23.01
N GLY A 659 4.81 -6.59 23.66
CA GLY A 659 5.47 -7.09 24.86
C GLY A 659 6.38 -8.30 24.62
N LYS A 660 6.82 -8.52 23.37
CA LYS A 660 7.72 -9.63 23.00
C LYS A 660 9.16 -9.14 22.93
N SER A 661 10.09 -9.93 23.48
CA SER A 661 11.53 -9.64 23.38
C SER A 661 12.04 -9.87 21.95
N THR A 662 13.14 -9.20 21.58
CA THR A 662 13.81 -9.38 20.27
C THR A 662 14.09 -10.85 19.98
N PHE A 663 14.57 -11.59 20.99
CA PHE A 663 14.88 -13.01 20.87
C PHE A 663 13.62 -13.86 20.65
N MET A 664 12.52 -13.57 21.35
CA MET A 664 11.27 -14.31 21.13
C MET A 664 10.72 -14.08 19.72
N VAL A 665 10.74 -12.84 19.21
CA VAL A 665 10.33 -12.54 17.84
C VAL A 665 11.21 -13.29 16.83
N GLU A 666 12.52 -13.31 17.06
CA GLU A 666 13.46 -14.04 16.22
C GLU A 666 13.19 -15.55 16.19
N MET A 667 12.89 -16.16 17.35
CA MET A 667 12.53 -17.57 17.43
C MET A 667 11.18 -17.86 16.76
N LEU A 668 10.21 -16.94 16.85
CA LEU A 668 8.93 -17.08 16.15
C LEU A 668 9.11 -17.01 14.63
N ASP A 669 9.90 -16.08 14.12
CA ASP A 669 10.22 -15.95 12.69
C ASP A 669 10.96 -17.20 12.19
N ALA A 670 11.96 -17.68 12.93
CA ALA A 670 12.71 -18.89 12.60
C ALA A 670 11.79 -20.13 12.60
N ASN A 671 10.95 -20.29 13.63
CA ASN A 671 9.98 -21.38 13.72
C ASN A 671 8.98 -21.34 12.55
N HIS A 672 8.45 -20.16 12.23
CA HIS A 672 7.53 -20.00 11.10
C HIS A 672 8.18 -20.44 9.79
N ALA A 673 9.43 -20.03 9.53
CA ALA A 673 10.17 -20.42 8.34
C ALA A 673 10.40 -21.94 8.27
N ILE A 674 10.94 -22.58 9.32
CA ILE A 674 11.24 -24.02 9.27
C ILE A 674 10.00 -24.91 9.24
N GLN A 675 8.84 -24.43 9.73
CA GLN A 675 7.58 -25.17 9.68
C GLN A 675 6.88 -25.12 8.32
N HIS A 676 7.07 -24.05 7.56
CA HIS A 676 6.31 -23.80 6.32
C HIS A 676 7.15 -23.83 5.05
N ALA A 677 8.48 -23.71 5.16
CA ALA A 677 9.37 -23.79 4.02
C ALA A 677 9.28 -25.15 3.33
N THR A 678 9.26 -25.11 2.00
CA THR A 678 9.36 -26.29 1.15
C THR A 678 10.76 -26.36 0.54
N LYS A 679 11.08 -27.45 -0.15
CA LYS A 679 12.35 -27.58 -0.90
C LYS A 679 12.56 -26.47 -1.96
N GLN A 680 11.48 -25.82 -2.41
CA GLN A 680 11.51 -24.72 -3.37
C GLN A 680 11.52 -23.34 -2.70
N SER A 681 11.63 -23.25 -1.37
CA SER A 681 11.66 -21.98 -0.66
C SER A 681 13.08 -21.39 -0.55
N LEU A 682 13.15 -20.09 -0.28
CA LEU A 682 14.39 -19.38 0.06
C LEU A 682 14.33 -18.88 1.50
N ILE A 683 15.31 -19.27 2.33
CA ILE A 683 15.45 -18.78 3.71
C ILE A 683 16.67 -17.87 3.83
N LEU A 684 16.49 -16.68 4.39
CA LEU A 684 17.56 -15.74 4.71
C LEU A 684 17.57 -15.45 6.20
N PHE A 685 18.56 -15.96 6.92
CA PHE A 685 18.74 -15.75 8.35
C PHE A 685 19.98 -14.90 8.64
N ASP A 686 19.80 -13.83 9.41
CA ASP A 686 20.88 -12.92 9.81
C ASP A 686 21.07 -12.91 11.33
N GLU A 687 22.20 -13.46 11.79
CA GLU A 687 22.63 -13.47 13.20
C GLU A 687 21.63 -14.10 14.17
N ILE A 688 20.97 -15.20 13.78
CA ILE A 688 20.11 -15.98 14.68
C ILE A 688 20.90 -16.47 15.92
N GLY A 689 20.28 -16.41 17.10
CA GLY A 689 20.84 -16.82 18.40
C GLY A 689 21.45 -15.68 19.21
N ARG A 690 21.60 -14.47 18.64
CA ARG A 690 22.35 -13.37 19.27
C ARG A 690 21.70 -12.82 20.56
N GLY A 691 20.39 -12.93 20.70
CA GLY A 691 19.62 -12.32 21.80
C GLY A 691 19.65 -13.08 23.13
N THR A 692 20.42 -14.16 23.26
CA THR A 692 20.46 -15.04 24.44
C THR A 692 21.90 -15.36 24.87
N ALA A 693 22.07 -16.22 25.88
CA ALA A 693 23.38 -16.73 26.30
C ALA A 693 24.13 -17.36 25.11
N THR A 694 25.43 -17.11 25.00
CA THR A 694 26.23 -17.46 23.80
C THR A 694 26.11 -18.93 23.40
N TYR A 695 26.16 -19.85 24.36
CA TYR A 695 26.06 -21.29 24.07
C TYR A 695 24.64 -21.72 23.69
N ASP A 696 23.60 -21.14 24.32
CA ASP A 696 22.21 -21.43 23.96
C ASP A 696 21.92 -20.94 22.54
N GLY A 697 22.38 -19.73 22.20
CA GLY A 697 22.23 -19.14 20.87
C GLY A 697 22.93 -19.95 19.79
N LEU A 698 24.18 -20.37 20.05
CA LEU A 698 24.94 -21.26 19.18
C LEU A 698 24.21 -22.60 18.96
N ALA A 699 23.79 -23.26 20.04
CA ALA A 699 23.13 -24.55 19.98
C ALA A 699 21.82 -24.50 19.18
N ILE A 700 21.01 -23.46 19.39
CA ILE A 700 19.77 -23.25 18.65
C ILE A 700 20.07 -22.98 17.17
N ALA A 701 21.03 -22.12 16.85
CA ALA A 701 21.40 -21.81 15.48
C ALA A 701 21.88 -23.07 14.73
N GLN A 702 22.71 -23.89 15.38
CA GLN A 702 23.15 -25.17 14.84
C GLN A 702 21.97 -26.12 14.59
N ALA A 703 21.10 -26.32 15.59
CA ALA A 703 19.95 -27.20 15.46
C ALA A 703 19.00 -26.76 14.33
N ILE A 704 18.86 -25.45 14.10
CA ILE A 704 18.10 -24.91 12.97
C ILE A 704 18.77 -25.27 11.64
N ILE A 705 20.10 -25.09 11.51
CA ILE A 705 20.84 -25.46 10.29
C ILE A 705 20.70 -26.96 10.01
N GLU A 706 20.87 -27.81 11.02
CA GLU A 706 20.70 -29.26 10.92
C GLU A 706 19.28 -29.63 10.51
N TYR A 707 18.26 -29.02 11.12
CA TYR A 707 16.87 -29.26 10.76
C TYR A 707 16.56 -28.87 9.31
N ILE A 708 17.04 -27.70 8.87
CA ILE A 708 16.88 -27.26 7.48
C ILE A 708 17.59 -28.24 6.54
N HIS A 709 18.80 -28.67 6.89
CA HIS A 709 19.57 -29.63 6.09
C HIS A 709 18.84 -30.98 5.95
N GLU A 710 18.38 -31.55 7.07
CA GLU A 710 17.84 -32.92 7.10
C GLU A 710 16.36 -33.02 6.70
N LYS A 711 15.55 -32.03 7.06
CA LYS A 711 14.07 -32.12 6.95
C LYS A 711 13.51 -31.25 5.83
N VAL A 712 14.09 -30.07 5.60
CA VAL A 712 13.52 -29.08 4.67
C VAL A 712 14.19 -29.14 3.30
N GLY A 713 15.53 -29.11 3.26
CA GLY A 713 16.35 -29.20 2.05
C GLY A 713 16.28 -27.99 1.11
N CYS A 714 15.81 -26.83 1.59
CA CYS A 714 15.62 -25.62 0.80
C CYS A 714 16.90 -24.76 0.69
N LYS A 715 16.90 -23.78 -0.22
CA LYS A 715 18.04 -22.86 -0.37
C LYS A 715 18.08 -21.88 0.79
N THR A 716 19.21 -21.81 1.48
CA THR A 716 19.37 -21.03 2.71
C THR A 716 20.67 -20.25 2.71
N LEU A 717 20.58 -18.94 2.97
CA LEU A 717 21.74 -18.13 3.38
C LEU A 717 21.64 -17.89 4.89
N PHE A 718 22.63 -18.38 5.64
CA PHE A 718 22.70 -18.28 7.08
C PHE A 718 23.90 -17.42 7.48
N SER A 719 23.67 -16.13 7.72
CA SER A 719 24.69 -15.21 8.23
C SER A 719 24.85 -15.39 9.73
N THR A 720 26.08 -15.57 10.20
CA THR A 720 26.37 -15.81 11.62
C THR A 720 27.61 -15.07 12.12
N HIS A 721 27.62 -14.81 13.42
CA HIS A 721 28.79 -14.33 14.17
C HIS A 721 29.47 -15.46 14.96
N TYR A 722 28.87 -16.65 15.01
CA TYR A 722 29.43 -17.85 15.62
C TYR A 722 30.38 -18.55 14.64
N HIS A 723 31.67 -18.55 14.93
CA HIS A 723 32.68 -19.20 14.08
C HIS A 723 32.60 -20.71 14.18
N GLU A 724 32.11 -21.22 15.32
CA GLU A 724 31.90 -22.64 15.60
C GLU A 724 30.95 -23.29 14.58
N LEU A 725 29.98 -22.55 14.04
CA LEU A 725 29.06 -23.05 13.01
C LEU A 725 29.76 -23.33 11.67
N THR A 726 30.97 -22.80 11.44
CA THR A 726 31.71 -23.08 10.19
C THR A 726 32.20 -24.52 10.13
N ASP A 727 32.34 -25.20 11.26
CA ASP A 727 32.78 -26.61 11.29
C ASP A 727 31.68 -27.58 10.79
N LEU A 728 30.44 -27.11 10.63
CA LEU A 728 29.33 -27.89 10.09
C LEU A 728 29.52 -28.31 8.62
N GLU A 729 30.31 -27.58 7.83
CA GLU A 729 30.64 -27.96 6.45
C GLU A 729 31.32 -29.35 6.37
N ALA A 730 32.05 -29.74 7.42
CA ALA A 730 32.69 -31.06 7.49
C ALA A 730 31.71 -32.19 7.86
N GLN A 731 30.55 -31.87 8.42
CA GLN A 731 29.58 -32.83 8.96
C GLN A 731 28.32 -32.95 8.09
N LEU A 732 27.94 -31.87 7.41
CA LEU A 732 26.70 -31.75 6.64
C LEU A 732 27.03 -31.55 5.16
N GLU A 733 26.72 -32.55 4.33
CA GLU A 733 27.14 -32.60 2.93
C GLU A 733 26.66 -31.40 2.09
N ALA A 734 25.49 -30.86 2.41
CA ALA A 734 24.87 -29.75 1.68
C ALA A 734 25.16 -28.34 2.24
N VAL A 735 26.05 -28.24 3.23
CA VAL A 735 26.50 -26.97 3.83
C VAL A 735 27.85 -26.58 3.22
N ARG A 736 27.98 -25.31 2.80
CA ARG A 736 29.27 -24.72 2.40
C ARG A 736 29.53 -23.42 3.12
N ASN A 737 30.80 -23.15 3.43
CA ASN A 737 31.20 -21.89 4.04
C ASN A 737 31.50 -20.83 2.97
N ILE A 738 31.01 -19.63 3.22
CA ILE A 738 31.40 -18.42 2.50
C ILE A 738 31.70 -17.31 3.50
N HIS A 739 32.53 -16.34 3.11
CA HIS A 739 32.80 -15.18 3.94
C HIS A 739 32.93 -13.91 3.14
N VAL A 740 32.67 -12.78 3.79
CA VAL A 740 32.98 -11.47 3.21
C VAL A 740 34.43 -11.10 3.53
N ALA A 741 35.21 -10.84 2.48
CA ALA A 741 36.63 -10.52 2.58
C ALA A 741 36.86 -9.13 3.20
N ALA A 742 37.86 -9.07 4.07
CA ALA A 742 38.37 -7.84 4.65
C ALA A 742 39.91 -7.91 4.71
N GLU A 743 40.57 -6.79 4.46
CA GLU A 743 42.03 -6.67 4.51
C GLU A 743 42.44 -5.68 5.61
N GLU A 744 43.60 -5.91 6.22
CA GLU A 744 44.18 -5.01 7.21
C GLU A 744 45.34 -4.25 6.56
N HIS A 745 45.19 -2.93 6.41
CA HIS A 745 46.23 -2.03 5.91
C HIS A 745 46.55 -0.98 6.98
N ASP A 746 47.83 -0.88 7.37
CA ASP A 746 48.32 0.07 8.38
C ASP A 746 47.55 0.04 9.73
N GLY A 747 47.05 -1.13 10.14
CA GLY A 747 46.26 -1.32 11.35
C GLY A 747 44.80 -0.85 11.24
N GLN A 748 44.35 -0.47 10.03
CA GLN A 748 42.96 -0.19 9.70
C GLN A 748 42.37 -1.33 8.87
N ILE A 749 41.13 -1.70 9.15
CA ILE A 749 40.40 -2.70 8.37
C ILE A 749 39.71 -2.04 7.18
N VAL A 750 39.94 -2.58 5.99
CA VAL A 750 39.28 -2.19 4.74
C VAL A 750 38.33 -3.32 4.35
N PHE A 751 37.04 -3.02 4.25
CA PHE A 751 36.05 -3.97 3.78
C PHE A 751 36.06 -4.01 2.25
N LEU A 752 36.39 -5.17 1.68
CA LEU A 752 36.41 -5.34 0.22
C LEU A 752 35.01 -5.52 -0.37
N HIS A 753 34.02 -5.82 0.48
CA HIS A 753 32.64 -6.13 0.10
C HIS A 753 32.52 -7.28 -0.92
N GLN A 754 33.57 -8.12 -1.01
CA GLN A 754 33.65 -9.26 -1.90
C GLN A 754 33.43 -10.55 -1.10
N VAL A 755 32.51 -11.39 -1.56
CA VAL A 755 32.23 -12.71 -0.97
C VAL A 755 33.15 -13.74 -1.62
N ARG A 756 33.79 -14.56 -0.78
CA ARG A 756 34.73 -15.62 -1.19
C ARG A 756 34.34 -16.95 -0.52
N PRO A 757 34.64 -18.09 -1.15
CA PRO A 757 34.44 -19.40 -0.53
C PRO A 757 35.37 -19.61 0.67
N GLY A 758 34.96 -20.49 1.58
CA GLY A 758 35.68 -20.84 2.80
C GLY A 758 35.28 -19.99 4.01
N LYS A 759 35.84 -20.34 5.17
CA LYS A 759 35.62 -19.63 6.43
C LYS A 759 36.51 -18.39 6.57
N ALA A 760 36.06 -17.41 7.35
CA ALA A 760 36.88 -16.24 7.67
C ALA A 760 38.06 -16.62 8.58
N ASP A 761 39.25 -16.07 8.33
CA ASP A 761 40.47 -16.41 9.10
C ASP A 761 40.47 -15.84 10.53
N LYS A 762 39.78 -14.71 10.79
CA LYS A 762 39.80 -13.97 12.07
C LYS A 762 38.51 -13.21 12.35
N SER A 763 38.27 -12.95 13.64
CA SER A 763 37.25 -12.01 14.13
C SER A 763 37.80 -10.58 14.21
N TYR A 764 37.18 -9.63 13.51
CA TYR A 764 37.67 -8.24 13.43
C TYR A 764 36.96 -7.26 14.36
N GLY A 765 36.27 -7.73 15.40
CA GLY A 765 35.47 -6.86 16.29
C GLY A 765 36.28 -5.73 16.94
N ILE A 766 37.54 -6.01 17.34
CA ILE A 766 38.43 -5.00 17.92
C ILE A 766 38.89 -3.98 16.86
N ASN A 767 39.14 -4.41 15.63
CA ASN A 767 39.50 -3.52 14.51
C ASN A 767 38.34 -2.60 14.14
N VAL A 768 37.09 -3.09 14.17
CA VAL A 768 35.88 -2.25 14.00
C VAL A 768 35.76 -1.21 15.10
N ALA A 769 36.03 -1.58 16.36
CA ALA A 769 36.08 -0.62 17.47
C ALA A 769 37.18 0.44 17.26
N SER A 770 38.29 0.09 16.61
CA SER A 770 39.32 1.05 16.21
C SER A 770 38.85 2.03 15.13
N LEU A 771 38.05 1.58 14.15
CA LEU A 771 37.44 2.44 13.14
C LEU A 771 36.41 3.40 13.74
N ALA A 772 35.71 2.99 14.80
CA ALA A 772 34.80 3.83 15.57
C ALA A 772 35.51 4.82 16.52
N GLU A 773 36.83 4.97 16.40
CA GLU A 773 37.68 5.89 17.16
C GLU A 773 37.62 5.68 18.69
N LEU A 774 37.43 4.43 19.16
CA LEU A 774 37.51 4.14 20.59
C LEU A 774 38.89 4.49 21.16
N PRO A 775 39.00 4.87 22.45
CA PRO A 775 40.28 5.21 23.05
C PRO A 775 41.30 4.07 22.91
N LYS A 776 42.52 4.38 22.45
CA LYS A 776 43.59 3.38 22.21
C LYS A 776 43.88 2.49 23.43
N ALA A 777 43.68 3.00 24.64
CA ALA A 777 43.82 2.22 25.88
C ALA A 777 42.78 1.10 26.00
N VAL A 778 41.53 1.36 25.59
CA VAL A 778 40.44 0.38 25.56
C VAL A 778 40.72 -0.70 24.52
N ILE A 779 41.11 -0.30 23.30
CA ILE A 779 41.47 -1.23 22.21
C ILE A 779 42.60 -2.17 22.67
N ARG A 780 43.68 -1.60 23.22
CA ARG A 780 44.81 -2.38 23.75
C ARG A 780 44.38 -3.36 24.84
N ARG A 781 43.50 -2.93 25.74
CA ARG A 781 42.99 -3.80 26.81
C ARG A 781 42.11 -4.91 26.26
N ALA A 782 41.25 -4.62 25.29
CA ALA A 782 40.39 -5.60 24.63
C ALA A 782 41.23 -6.67 23.93
N SER A 783 42.30 -6.29 23.21
CA SER A 783 43.21 -7.25 22.55
C SER A 783 43.88 -8.20 23.55
N GLN A 784 44.31 -7.69 24.70
CA GLN A 784 44.89 -8.52 25.77
C GLN A 784 43.88 -9.50 26.38
N ILE A 785 42.60 -9.13 26.44
CA ILE A 785 41.53 -10.01 26.94
C ILE A 785 41.24 -11.09 25.90
N LEU A 786 41.11 -10.71 24.63
CA LEU A 786 40.86 -11.64 23.52
C LEU A 786 41.94 -12.73 23.46
N GLN A 787 43.22 -12.36 23.50
CA GLN A 787 44.32 -13.33 23.49
C GLN A 787 44.25 -14.34 24.64
N ARG A 788 43.79 -13.93 25.83
CA ARG A 788 43.60 -14.86 26.95
C ARG A 788 42.44 -15.81 26.73
N LEU A 789 41.33 -15.31 26.18
CA LEU A 789 40.14 -16.12 25.90
C LEU A 789 40.42 -17.16 24.80
N GLU A 790 41.14 -16.75 23.75
CA GLU A 790 41.59 -17.66 22.68
C GLU A 790 42.53 -18.74 23.23
N GLN A 791 43.46 -18.38 24.11
CA GLN A 791 44.35 -19.35 24.77
C GLN A 791 43.61 -20.31 25.72
N GLN A 792 42.54 -19.87 26.37
CA GLN A 792 41.70 -20.72 27.24
C GLN A 792 40.80 -21.67 26.45
N ASN A 793 40.32 -21.26 25.26
CA ASN A 793 39.49 -22.07 24.38
C ASN A 793 40.29 -23.09 23.51
N HIS A 794 41.62 -23.14 23.63
CA HIS A 794 42.47 -24.12 22.93
C HIS A 794 42.58 -25.49 23.65
N GLN A 795 41.85 -25.72 24.75
CA GLN A 795 41.49 -27.10 25.08
C GLN A 795 40.36 -27.52 24.13
N PRO A 796 40.53 -28.58 23.33
CA PRO A 796 39.47 -29.03 22.45
C PRO A 796 38.23 -29.27 23.34
N PRO A 797 37.06 -28.71 23.02
CA PRO A 797 35.85 -29.14 23.69
C PRO A 797 35.78 -30.65 23.45
N HIS A 798 35.78 -31.43 24.53
CA HIS A 798 35.42 -32.84 24.45
C HIS A 798 34.09 -32.92 23.69
N ASN A 799 34.15 -33.39 22.45
CA ASN A 799 33.04 -33.79 21.58
C ASN A 799 31.65 -33.22 21.95
N LEU A 800 31.43 -31.93 21.74
CA LEU A 800 30.05 -31.41 21.63
C LEU A 800 29.39 -31.81 20.29
N PHE A 801 30.20 -32.23 19.32
CA PHE A 801 29.80 -32.39 17.92
C PHE A 801 29.81 -33.85 17.42
N SER A 802 29.79 -34.83 18.33
CA SER A 802 29.61 -36.25 17.98
C SER A 802 28.35 -36.81 18.66
N MET A 803 27.18 -36.30 18.28
CA MET A 803 25.91 -36.97 18.55
C MET A 803 25.18 -37.19 17.24
N ALA A 804 25.73 -38.08 16.40
CA ALA A 804 24.87 -38.88 15.54
C ALA A 804 23.90 -39.65 16.45
N VAL A 805 22.63 -39.71 16.04
CA VAL A 805 21.54 -40.44 16.68
C VAL A 805 22.02 -41.85 17.07
N MET A 806 22.46 -42.01 18.31
CA MET A 806 22.68 -43.30 18.95
C MET A 806 21.64 -43.38 20.06
N ASP A 807 20.92 -44.48 20.08
CA ASP A 807 20.26 -44.98 21.29
C ASP A 807 21.17 -44.76 22.51
N PRO A 808 20.59 -44.47 23.69
CA PRO A 808 21.35 -44.03 24.85
C PRO A 808 22.54 -44.96 25.08
N PRO A 809 23.78 -44.45 25.12
CA PRO A 809 24.91 -45.29 25.39
C PRO A 809 24.73 -45.84 26.81
N GLU A 810 24.72 -47.18 26.93
CA GLU A 810 25.09 -47.79 28.19
C GLU A 810 26.45 -47.21 28.57
N GLU A 811 26.48 -46.46 29.68
CA GLU A 811 27.73 -46.06 30.31
C GLU A 811 28.49 -47.34 30.65
N THR A 812 29.44 -47.74 29.80
CA THR A 812 30.55 -48.58 30.25
C THR A 812 31.39 -47.76 31.22
N GLN A 813 30.90 -47.62 32.45
CA GLN A 813 31.77 -47.46 33.59
C GLN A 813 32.72 -48.65 33.55
N SER A 814 34.03 -48.40 33.52
CA SER A 814 35.02 -49.47 33.67
C SER A 814 34.58 -50.36 34.84
N GLN A 815 34.49 -51.69 34.65
CA GLN A 815 34.07 -52.65 35.69
C GLN A 815 34.81 -52.44 37.03
N HIS A 816 36.00 -51.83 36.98
CA HIS A 816 36.78 -51.44 38.15
C HIS A 816 36.19 -50.30 38.98
N HIS A 817 35.53 -49.31 38.37
CA HIS A 817 34.91 -48.21 39.10
C HIS A 817 33.57 -48.61 39.73
N GLN A 818 32.79 -49.45 39.05
CA GLN A 818 31.49 -49.89 39.54
C GLN A 818 31.62 -50.81 40.77
N ALA A 819 32.60 -51.72 40.78
CA ALA A 819 32.93 -52.54 41.95
C ALA A 819 33.40 -51.72 43.17
N LEU A 820 34.09 -50.60 42.94
CA LEU A 820 34.54 -49.70 44.02
C LEU A 820 33.35 -48.93 44.62
N ILE A 821 32.43 -48.48 43.77
CA ILE A 821 31.21 -47.77 44.19
C ILE A 821 30.30 -48.70 45.00
N GLU A 822 30.11 -49.95 44.56
CA GLU A 822 29.35 -50.96 45.32
C GLU A 822 30.00 -51.29 46.67
N ALA A 823 31.32 -51.45 46.72
CA ALA A 823 32.05 -51.73 47.96
C ALA A 823 32.00 -50.56 48.97
N LEU A 824 31.89 -49.32 48.48
CA LEU A 824 31.66 -48.13 49.30
C LEU A 824 30.21 -48.03 49.78
N ALA A 825 29.23 -48.38 48.94
CA ALA A 825 27.82 -48.35 49.27
C ALA A 825 27.42 -49.45 50.28
N SER A 826 28.12 -50.60 50.30
CA SER A 826 27.87 -51.71 51.22
C SER A 826 28.52 -51.56 52.60
N LEU A 827 29.17 -50.42 52.88
CA LEU A 827 29.90 -50.20 54.11
C LEU A 827 29.01 -49.59 55.18
N ASP A 828 28.85 -50.30 56.29
CA ASP A 828 28.19 -49.78 57.49
C ASP A 828 29.21 -49.03 58.36
N VAL A 829 29.22 -47.71 58.20
CA VAL A 829 30.21 -46.81 58.83
C VAL A 829 30.06 -46.77 60.35
N ASP A 830 28.87 -47.05 60.87
CA ASP A 830 28.56 -46.95 62.30
C ASP A 830 29.07 -48.15 63.12
N THR A 831 29.50 -49.23 62.44
CA THR A 831 29.98 -50.47 63.07
C THR A 831 31.49 -50.69 62.97
N LEU A 832 32.21 -49.80 62.28
CA LEU A 832 33.66 -49.93 62.07
C LEU A 832 34.47 -49.29 63.21
N THR A 833 35.54 -49.97 63.61
CA THR A 833 36.56 -49.32 64.44
C THR A 833 37.39 -48.32 63.60
N PRO A 834 37.96 -47.27 64.20
CA PRO A 834 38.74 -46.26 63.47
C PRO A 834 39.91 -46.86 62.66
N LEU A 835 40.51 -47.95 63.14
CA LEU A 835 41.61 -48.64 62.44
C LEU A 835 41.11 -49.41 61.20
N GLU A 836 39.93 -50.04 61.28
CA GLU A 836 39.30 -50.76 60.17
C GLU A 836 38.84 -49.80 59.08
N ALA A 837 38.26 -48.66 59.46
CA ALA A 837 37.89 -47.60 58.54
C ALA A 837 39.10 -47.08 57.77
N LEU A 838 40.22 -46.80 58.46
CA LEU A 838 41.45 -46.34 57.83
C LEU A 838 42.05 -47.38 56.87
N ASN A 839 42.03 -48.66 57.25
CA ASN A 839 42.54 -49.76 56.41
C ASN A 839 41.67 -49.97 55.16
N ARG A 840 40.34 -49.90 55.28
CA ARG A 840 39.41 -49.99 54.13
C ARG A 840 39.62 -48.83 53.16
N LEU A 841 39.75 -47.61 53.69
CA LEU A 841 39.97 -46.40 52.90
C LEU A 841 41.32 -46.44 52.17
N TYR A 842 42.37 -46.97 52.82
CA TYR A 842 43.66 -47.22 52.17
C TYR A 842 43.55 -48.27 51.06
N SER A 843 42.75 -49.33 51.25
CA SER A 843 42.53 -50.36 50.23
C SER A 843 41.82 -49.81 48.99
N TYR A 844 40.78 -48.99 49.18
CA TYR A 844 40.02 -48.36 48.09
C TYR A 844 40.85 -47.31 47.36
N HIS A 845 41.66 -46.53 48.09
CA HIS A 845 42.59 -45.59 47.46
C HIS A 845 43.61 -46.30 46.57
N ARG A 846 44.05 -47.50 46.96
CA ARG A 846 44.97 -48.32 46.18
C ARG A 846 44.31 -48.96 44.95
N GLN A 847 43.06 -49.39 45.09
CA GLN A 847 42.26 -49.91 43.97
C GLN A 847 41.94 -48.82 42.94
N ALA A 848 41.57 -47.61 43.38
CA ALA A 848 41.33 -46.46 42.51
C ALA A 848 42.59 -45.95 41.76
N LYS A 849 43.79 -46.26 42.26
CA LYS A 849 45.07 -45.85 41.65
C LYS A 849 45.68 -46.89 40.69
N ARG A 850 45.19 -48.13 40.64
CA ARG A 850 45.63 -49.12 39.65
C ARG A 850 44.91 -48.82 38.33
N ARG A 851 45.61 -48.16 37.40
CA ARG A 851 45.21 -48.10 35.99
C ARG A 851 45.70 -49.38 35.30
N ASP A 852 44.75 -50.20 34.88
CA ASP A 852 44.67 -50.71 33.51
C ASP A 852 43.19 -50.70 33.11
#